data_AF-A0A428S008-F1
#
_entry.id   AF-A0A428S008-F1
#
_cell.length_a   1.000
_cell.length_b   1.000
_cell.length_c   1.000
_cell.angle_alpha   90.00
_cell.angle_beta   90.00
_cell.angle_gamma   90.00
#
_symmetry.space_group_name_H-M   'P 1'
#
loop_
_entity.id
_entity.type
_entity.pdbx_description
1 polymer ?
#
loop_
_entity_poly.entity_id
_entity_poly.type
_entity_poly.pdbx_seq_one_letter_code
_entity_poly.pdbx_strand_id
1 'polypeptide(L)'
;MGLIARSLRAIVRNDAMHNDPDEIYSWRVIALVCSACFGGMLFGWETGAIGGVLAMEDTQKRFGYADASHKHKATQDQNIVSTLQAGCFLACFLTSWLTEKFGRRWCLIATGALTTAGVICQAGSAVKGIIAVMYVGRFISGLGVGAASTLVPLYVSECAPRAIRGGLISFYQLFIVLGVMLAFWTNYGCLLHATAPAIYIMPLSLQALPAVLLIIGMSLSPESPRWCAKQDDWERATTILVNLRRLPAESDYVRSEIQEMSEQLEAERRLIGDASAVALAKEMFLIPGNRKRTFITITLMICQQMTGVNAVNYYAPQIFGNLGMTGTETSLFATGVYGVVKVVGCAIFLVFAADSLGRRRSLLWTSAAQAVVMFIIGIYGRVEPPVAGKSISPFGYVAITCIYLWAAFYQFGWGPCCWILVSEIPTARLRSMNVALGAATQWLFNFIIARTVLTMQQTMGEAGYGMFFMFGSFCVLMGTFVWFFVPETKGLSLEKMDELFGVAALANEKEADTEKEAVAGGLGVASAYTVTNAGRFMLKNIDPIVTPGQYISHMHSFFGSDAVTANTTTSKELQAGCSTAMNPNDYSAYWVPTLYAKNDTDFIVVPISRFSAYYKQIDKAEVAIPQNYKVVAGNASATSSDHVDPLAGIQWFCEYGGSKETKDRAAFPTKGCGRLQTLLLFHDCVNEETLESAYSGTHHWTETFKPTNRCPAGMKRMPQLRFSIRYDLRNILPDGWDGPAPLELSCGSSFCSHGDFINGWLPEAAENMLLANHKRDFKGVNGPNGKYNAGPLCKDEDIKDADPEHGTSDYAKSKEHLM
;
A
#
# COMPACT_ATOMS: atom_id res chain seq x y z
N MET A 1 -3.65 11.73 -29.35
CA MET A 1 -2.70 12.10 -28.27
C MET A 1 -3.19 13.35 -27.57
N GLY A 2 -3.63 13.24 -26.31
CA GLY A 2 -3.91 14.43 -25.48
C GLY A 2 -2.62 15.23 -25.22
N LEU A 3 -2.73 16.55 -25.17
CA LEU A 3 -1.61 17.47 -24.93
C LEU A 3 -0.81 17.12 -23.65
N ILE A 4 -1.52 16.64 -22.63
CA ILE A 4 -0.97 16.23 -21.33
C ILE A 4 -0.10 14.97 -21.48
N ALA A 5 -0.59 13.92 -22.14
CA ALA A 5 0.16 12.68 -22.35
C ALA A 5 1.44 12.91 -23.18
N ARG A 6 1.37 13.76 -24.22
CA ARG A 6 2.56 14.17 -25.00
C ARG A 6 3.61 14.89 -24.15
N SER A 7 3.18 15.81 -23.31
CA SER A 7 4.08 16.56 -22.43
C SER A 7 4.71 15.65 -21.38
N LEU A 8 3.93 14.74 -20.79
CA LEU A 8 4.44 13.77 -19.81
C LEU A 8 5.43 12.79 -20.44
N ARG A 9 5.15 12.24 -21.63
CA ARG A 9 6.10 11.35 -22.34
C ARG A 9 7.41 12.05 -22.73
N ALA A 10 7.39 13.37 -22.94
CA ALA A 10 8.61 14.14 -23.24
C ALA A 10 9.50 14.36 -22.02
N ILE A 11 8.91 14.38 -20.81
CA ILE A 11 9.56 14.75 -19.56
C ILE A 11 9.92 13.51 -18.73
N VAL A 12 9.01 12.53 -18.64
CA VAL A 12 9.14 11.35 -17.80
C VAL A 12 9.72 10.20 -18.61
N ARG A 13 10.96 9.80 -18.30
CA ARG A 13 11.63 8.63 -18.87
C ARG A 13 11.45 7.43 -17.95
N ASN A 14 10.27 6.81 -18.00
CA ASN A 14 9.94 5.61 -17.23
C ASN A 14 9.46 4.50 -18.19
N ASP A 15 10.06 3.31 -18.09
CA ASP A 15 9.75 2.15 -18.92
C ASP A 15 8.27 1.73 -18.85
N ALA A 16 7.61 1.98 -17.70
CA ALA A 16 6.18 1.71 -17.53
C ALA A 16 5.30 2.56 -18.48
N MET A 17 5.70 3.79 -18.82
CA MET A 17 4.92 4.65 -19.72
C MET A 17 4.94 4.18 -21.18
N HIS A 18 5.86 3.29 -21.56
CA HIS A 18 5.94 2.82 -22.95
C HIS A 18 4.74 1.95 -23.34
N ASN A 19 4.21 1.17 -22.39
CA ASN A 19 3.13 0.19 -22.64
C ASN A 19 1.76 0.68 -22.13
N ASP A 20 1.72 1.78 -21.40
CA ASP A 20 0.49 2.31 -20.81
C ASP A 20 -0.34 3.13 -21.83
N PRO A 21 -1.70 3.01 -21.82
CA PRO A 21 -2.59 3.79 -22.70
C PRO A 21 -2.51 5.30 -22.40
N ASP A 22 -2.64 6.16 -23.41
CA ASP A 22 -2.55 7.62 -23.23
C ASP A 22 -3.72 8.20 -22.41
N GLU A 23 -4.88 7.55 -22.47
CA GLU A 23 -6.14 7.98 -21.86
C GLU A 23 -6.08 8.04 -20.33
N ILE A 24 -5.19 7.24 -19.72
CA ILE A 24 -5.03 7.17 -18.26
C ILE A 24 -4.41 8.45 -17.69
N TYR A 25 -3.66 9.20 -18.51
CA TYR A 25 -3.05 10.48 -18.14
C TYR A 25 -4.04 11.64 -18.34
N SER A 26 -5.21 11.50 -17.72
CA SER A 26 -6.31 12.45 -17.87
C SER A 26 -6.22 13.61 -16.87
N TRP A 27 -6.81 14.75 -17.25
CA TRP A 27 -6.93 15.91 -16.37
C TRP A 27 -7.70 15.59 -15.07
N ARG A 28 -8.57 14.57 -15.06
CA ARG A 28 -9.34 14.14 -13.89
C ARG A 28 -8.44 13.65 -12.76
N VAL A 29 -7.43 12.85 -13.09
CA VAL A 29 -6.46 12.35 -12.09
C VAL A 29 -5.66 13.52 -11.53
N ILE A 30 -5.21 14.45 -12.37
CA ILE A 30 -4.48 15.64 -11.93
C ILE A 30 -5.37 16.52 -11.03
N ALA A 31 -6.63 16.75 -11.40
CA ALA A 31 -7.58 17.53 -10.61
C ALA A 31 -7.91 16.88 -9.27
N LEU A 32 -8.02 15.54 -9.22
CA LEU A 32 -8.20 14.77 -7.98
C LEU A 32 -6.99 14.93 -7.07
N VAL A 33 -5.78 14.80 -7.62
CA VAL A 33 -4.53 14.97 -6.86
C VAL A 33 -4.41 16.40 -6.35
N CYS A 34 -4.70 17.41 -7.19
CA CYS A 34 -4.69 18.81 -6.76
C CYS A 34 -5.71 19.08 -5.65
N SER A 35 -6.92 18.50 -5.77
CA SER A 35 -7.96 18.58 -4.73
C SER A 35 -7.47 18.06 -3.39
N ALA A 36 -6.83 16.88 -3.38
CA ALA A 36 -6.24 16.33 -2.15
C ALA A 36 -5.04 17.16 -1.66
N CYS A 37 -4.22 17.69 -2.56
CA CYS A 37 -3.02 18.47 -2.23
C CYS A 37 -3.33 19.82 -1.57
N PHE A 38 -4.57 20.32 -1.57
CA PHE A 38 -4.96 21.42 -0.69
C PHE A 38 -4.72 21.10 0.80
N GLY A 39 -4.70 19.81 1.19
CA GLY A 39 -4.25 19.39 2.52
C GLY A 39 -2.75 19.65 2.77
N GLY A 40 -1.91 19.59 1.74
CA GLY A 40 -0.52 20.04 1.83
C GLY A 40 -0.41 21.56 1.91
N MET A 41 -1.26 22.27 1.17
CA MET A 41 -1.34 23.72 1.24
C MET A 41 -1.75 24.22 2.63
N LEU A 42 -2.59 23.48 3.37
CA LEU A 42 -2.90 23.78 4.77
C LEU A 42 -1.64 23.80 5.65
N PHE A 43 -0.81 22.76 5.55
CA PHE A 43 0.47 22.70 6.25
C PHE A 43 1.34 23.91 5.88
N GLY A 44 1.48 24.18 4.59
CA GLY A 44 2.26 25.31 4.11
C GLY A 44 1.78 26.67 4.64
N TRP A 45 0.47 26.90 4.55
CA TRP A 45 -0.12 28.18 4.91
C TRP A 45 0.00 28.45 6.40
N GLU A 46 -0.37 27.50 7.26
CA GLU A 46 -0.22 27.63 8.73
C GLU A 46 1.24 27.87 9.12
N THR A 47 2.18 27.31 8.35
CA THR A 47 3.61 27.49 8.58
C THR A 47 4.12 28.89 8.21
N GLY A 48 3.65 29.46 7.10
CA GLY A 48 4.06 30.80 6.67
C GLY A 48 3.28 31.95 7.32
N ALA A 49 2.03 31.72 7.74
CA ALA A 49 1.14 32.78 8.22
C ALA A 49 1.55 33.29 9.61
N ILE A 50 1.77 32.37 10.57
CA ILE A 50 1.95 32.74 11.98
C ILE A 50 3.21 33.58 12.22
N GLY A 51 4.28 33.36 11.46
CA GLY A 51 5.55 34.08 11.63
C GLY A 51 5.43 35.57 11.35
N GLY A 52 4.71 35.94 10.29
CA GLY A 52 4.47 37.34 9.96
C GLY A 52 3.49 38.01 10.93
N VAL A 53 2.45 37.29 11.35
CA VAL A 53 1.48 37.79 12.35
C VAL A 53 2.17 38.11 13.69
N LEU A 54 3.05 37.22 14.19
CA LEU A 54 3.76 37.46 15.44
C LEU A 54 4.84 38.57 15.34
N ALA A 55 5.33 38.85 14.13
CA ALA A 55 6.25 39.95 13.88
C ALA A 55 5.58 41.33 13.90
N MET A 56 4.24 41.40 13.80
CA MET A 56 3.49 42.66 13.84
C MET A 56 3.31 43.15 15.28
N GLU A 57 3.68 44.40 15.55
CA GLU A 57 3.59 45.00 16.88
C GLU A 57 2.14 45.07 17.40
N ASP A 58 1.18 45.35 16.52
CA ASP A 58 -0.26 45.39 16.87
C ASP A 58 -0.77 44.05 17.41
N THR A 59 -0.24 42.93 16.91
CA THR A 59 -0.56 41.60 17.43
C THR A 59 -0.03 41.41 18.84
N GLN A 60 1.22 41.82 19.09
CA GLN A 60 1.82 41.75 20.43
C GLN A 60 1.07 42.62 21.43
N LYS A 61 0.60 43.81 21.01
CA LYS A 61 -0.23 44.71 21.82
C LYS A 61 -1.57 44.07 22.13
N ARG A 62 -2.22 43.46 21.13
CA ARG A 62 -3.53 42.83 21.29
C ARG A 62 -3.53 41.71 22.32
N PHE A 63 -2.45 40.93 22.38
CA PHE A 63 -2.29 39.83 23.34
C PHE A 63 -1.55 40.25 24.62
N GLY A 64 -1.23 41.52 24.80
CA GLY A 64 -0.71 42.07 26.06
C GLY A 64 0.75 41.73 26.37
N TYR A 65 1.58 41.43 25.36
CA TYR A 65 3.01 41.12 25.56
C TYR A 65 3.98 42.02 24.76
N ALA A 66 3.48 43.11 24.16
CA ALA A 66 4.30 44.08 23.43
C ALA A 66 5.38 44.76 24.27
N ASP A 67 5.15 45.02 25.55
CA ASP A 67 6.13 45.68 26.43
C ASP A 67 6.91 44.69 27.30
N ALA A 68 6.71 43.38 27.09
CA ALA A 68 7.38 42.35 27.86
C ALA A 68 8.87 42.23 27.47
N SER A 69 9.67 41.64 28.38
CA SER A 69 11.09 41.35 28.12
C SER A 69 11.28 40.52 26.84
N HIS A 70 12.42 40.70 26.16
CA HIS A 70 12.77 39.95 24.94
C HIS A 70 12.64 38.42 25.10
N LYS A 71 12.99 37.91 26.29
CA LYS A 71 12.87 36.48 26.64
C LYS A 71 11.40 36.06 26.75
N HIS A 72 10.55 36.89 27.36
CA HIS A 72 9.13 36.62 27.49
C HIS A 72 8.43 36.62 26.13
N LYS A 73 8.71 37.62 25.28
CA LYS A 73 8.19 37.66 23.90
C LYS A 73 8.55 36.40 23.12
N ALA A 74 9.83 36.03 23.11
CA ALA A 74 10.28 34.83 22.43
C ALA A 74 9.62 33.56 22.96
N THR A 75 9.48 33.44 24.29
CA THR A 75 8.78 32.29 24.90
C THR A 75 7.31 32.24 24.48
N GLN A 76 6.65 33.41 24.45
CA GLN A 76 5.25 33.54 24.09
C GLN A 76 5.01 33.18 22.61
N ASP A 77 5.84 33.71 21.70
CA ASP A 77 5.79 33.40 20.27
C ASP A 77 6.05 31.92 20.01
N GLN A 78 7.06 31.33 20.66
CA GLN A 78 7.34 29.90 20.56
C GLN A 78 6.18 29.03 21.05
N ASN A 79 5.54 29.40 22.16
CA ASN A 79 4.37 28.68 22.66
C ASN A 79 3.22 28.76 21.64
N ILE A 80 2.96 29.93 21.06
CA ILE A 80 1.90 30.08 20.04
C ILE A 80 2.20 29.23 18.82
N VAL A 81 3.42 29.31 18.28
CA VAL A 81 3.79 28.55 17.08
C VAL A 81 3.66 27.05 17.35
N SER A 82 4.33 26.55 18.40
CA SER A 82 4.50 25.12 18.71
C SER A 82 3.22 24.33 19.02
N THR A 83 2.17 24.99 19.53
CA THR A 83 0.91 24.31 19.89
C THR A 83 0.25 23.64 18.68
N LEU A 84 0.46 24.17 17.47
CA LEU A 84 -0.02 23.53 16.25
C LEU A 84 0.68 22.19 16.01
N GLN A 85 2.01 22.14 16.12
CA GLN A 85 2.81 20.94 15.89
C GLN A 85 2.47 19.85 16.92
N ALA A 86 2.14 20.22 18.16
CA ALA A 86 1.66 19.28 19.17
C ALA A 86 0.35 18.60 18.74
N GLY A 87 -0.60 19.37 18.19
CA GLY A 87 -1.82 18.82 17.57
C GLY A 87 -1.51 17.92 16.38
N CYS A 88 -0.59 18.35 15.50
CA CYS A 88 -0.21 17.55 14.33
C CYS A 88 0.41 16.20 14.71
N PHE A 89 1.29 16.19 15.71
CA PHE A 89 1.92 14.98 16.23
C PHE A 89 0.88 13.98 16.73
N LEU A 90 -0.08 14.43 17.55
CA LEU A 90 -1.14 13.57 18.08
C LEU A 90 -2.03 13.00 16.96
N ALA A 91 -2.39 13.82 15.97
CA ALA A 91 -3.24 13.38 14.88
C ALA A 91 -2.63 12.26 14.02
N CYS A 92 -1.30 12.22 13.88
CA CYS A 92 -0.63 11.19 13.09
C CYS A 92 -0.93 9.76 13.61
N PHE A 93 -1.12 9.58 14.92
CA PHE A 93 -1.43 8.28 15.51
C PHE A 93 -2.90 7.89 15.38
N LEU A 94 -3.81 8.88 15.41
CA LEU A 94 -5.25 8.64 15.32
C LEU A 94 -5.71 8.43 13.87
N THR A 95 -5.02 9.07 12.92
CA THR A 95 -5.45 9.11 11.52
C THR A 95 -5.41 7.73 10.87
N SER A 96 -4.38 6.92 11.12
CA SER A 96 -4.30 5.57 10.55
C SER A 96 -5.53 4.72 10.89
N TRP A 97 -6.01 4.76 12.14
CA TRP A 97 -7.21 4.02 12.54
C TRP A 97 -8.49 4.56 11.91
N LEU A 98 -8.66 5.89 11.89
CA LEU A 98 -9.84 6.54 11.32
C LEU A 98 -9.98 6.23 9.83
N THR A 99 -8.88 6.23 9.09
CA THR A 99 -8.88 6.07 7.62
C THR A 99 -9.16 4.65 7.17
N GLU A 100 -8.81 3.66 7.98
CA GLU A 100 -9.20 2.28 7.74
C GLU A 100 -10.71 2.10 7.91
N LYS A 101 -11.31 2.73 8.94
CA LYS A 101 -12.73 2.61 9.27
C LYS A 101 -13.66 3.43 8.37
N PHE A 102 -13.32 4.68 8.09
CA PHE A 102 -14.22 5.64 7.43
C PHE A 102 -13.87 5.95 5.97
N GLY A 103 -12.74 5.43 5.48
CA GLY A 103 -12.23 5.73 4.15
C GLY A 103 -11.34 6.98 4.10
N ARG A 104 -10.70 7.21 2.95
CA ARG A 104 -9.73 8.29 2.78
C ARG A 104 -10.44 9.62 2.49
N ARG A 105 -11.47 9.60 1.65
CA ARG A 105 -12.22 10.80 1.24
C ARG A 105 -12.89 11.49 2.43
N TRP A 106 -13.63 10.76 3.24
CA TRP A 106 -14.37 11.33 4.37
C TRP A 106 -13.44 11.86 5.46
N CYS A 107 -12.33 11.17 5.72
CA CYS A 107 -11.32 11.67 6.67
C CYS A 107 -10.63 12.95 6.17
N LEU A 108 -10.39 13.11 4.86
CA LEU A 108 -9.87 14.36 4.28
C LEU A 108 -10.87 15.52 4.40
N ILE A 109 -12.16 15.26 4.22
CA ILE A 109 -13.21 16.28 4.44
C ILE A 109 -13.25 16.69 5.92
N ALA A 110 -13.25 15.71 6.83
CA ALA A 110 -13.23 15.96 8.28
C ALA A 110 -11.99 16.75 8.70
N THR A 111 -10.84 16.47 8.08
CA THR A 111 -9.59 17.21 8.28
C THR A 111 -9.73 18.70 7.90
N GLY A 112 -10.32 18.99 6.74
CA GLY A 112 -10.61 20.36 6.33
C GLY A 112 -11.59 21.06 7.28
N ALA A 113 -12.63 20.36 7.72
CA ALA A 113 -13.62 20.90 8.66
C ALA A 113 -13.00 21.22 10.03
N LEU A 114 -12.18 20.31 10.57
CA LEU A 114 -11.47 20.49 11.83
C LEU A 114 -10.49 21.67 11.75
N THR A 115 -9.76 21.79 10.64
CA THR A 115 -8.85 22.92 10.43
C THR A 115 -9.61 24.24 10.34
N THR A 116 -10.74 24.26 9.64
CA THR A 116 -11.61 25.44 9.55
C THR A 116 -12.12 25.88 10.93
N ALA A 117 -12.55 24.93 11.77
CA ALA A 117 -12.97 25.21 13.15
C ALA A 117 -11.82 25.81 13.98
N GLY A 118 -10.61 25.25 13.88
CA GLY A 118 -9.41 25.78 14.53
C GLY A 118 -9.09 27.21 14.07
N VAL A 119 -9.18 27.49 12.77
CA VAL A 119 -8.98 28.83 12.20
C VAL A 119 -10.03 29.83 12.71
N ILE A 120 -11.30 29.44 12.80
CA ILE A 120 -12.35 30.30 13.38
C ILE A 120 -12.03 30.64 14.84
N CYS A 121 -11.56 29.67 15.63
CA CYS A 121 -11.10 29.91 16.99
C CYS A 121 -9.89 30.87 17.04
N GLN A 122 -8.90 30.71 16.16
CA GLN A 122 -7.75 31.60 16.07
C GLN A 122 -8.16 33.03 15.71
N ALA A 123 -9.04 33.20 14.71
CA ALA A 123 -9.57 34.51 14.33
C ALA A 123 -10.38 35.16 15.45
N GLY A 124 -11.26 34.40 16.12
CA GLY A 124 -12.02 34.87 17.28
C GLY A 124 -11.12 35.25 18.46
N SER A 125 -10.04 34.49 18.68
CA SER A 125 -9.00 34.82 19.67
C SER A 125 -8.31 36.14 19.34
N ALA A 126 -7.93 36.36 18.07
CA ALA A 126 -7.30 37.60 17.64
C ALA A 126 -8.23 38.82 17.77
N VAL A 127 -9.53 38.66 17.50
CA VAL A 127 -10.54 39.70 17.74
C VAL A 127 -10.65 40.04 19.23
N LYS A 128 -10.67 39.03 20.11
CA LYS A 128 -10.90 39.21 21.55
C LYS A 128 -9.62 39.42 22.36
N GLY A 129 -8.44 39.14 21.81
CA GLY A 129 -7.16 39.22 22.53
C GLY A 129 -6.95 38.09 23.55
N ILE A 130 -7.67 36.97 23.42
CA ILE A 130 -7.64 35.88 24.42
C ILE A 130 -6.67 34.80 23.97
N ILE A 131 -5.47 34.79 24.57
CA ILE A 131 -4.37 33.90 24.16
C ILE A 131 -4.67 32.40 24.37
N ALA A 132 -5.47 32.06 25.38
CA ALA A 132 -5.88 30.66 25.62
C ALA A 132 -6.68 30.10 24.42
N VAL A 133 -7.56 30.92 23.83
CA VAL A 133 -8.33 30.53 22.64
C VAL A 133 -7.42 30.41 21.41
N MET A 134 -6.32 31.18 21.35
CA MET A 134 -5.31 31.01 20.30
C MET A 134 -4.67 29.62 20.40
N TYR A 135 -4.27 29.18 21.60
CA TYR A 135 -3.72 27.84 21.79
C TYR A 135 -4.70 26.74 21.42
N VAL A 136 -5.95 26.84 21.88
CA VAL A 136 -6.99 25.85 21.54
C VAL A 136 -7.23 25.80 20.03
N GLY A 137 -7.38 26.97 19.39
CA GLY A 137 -7.57 27.06 17.94
C GLY A 137 -6.40 26.47 17.16
N ARG A 138 -5.16 26.74 17.57
CA ARG A 138 -3.95 26.19 16.94
C ARG A 138 -3.82 24.70 17.15
N PHE A 139 -4.17 24.18 18.33
CA PHE A 139 -4.18 22.73 18.58
C PHE A 139 -5.20 22.02 17.70
N ILE A 140 -6.42 22.57 17.59
CA ILE A 140 -7.48 22.03 16.73
C ILE A 140 -7.09 22.09 15.25
N SER A 141 -6.56 23.23 14.76
CA SER A 141 -6.00 23.32 13.40
C SER A 141 -4.88 22.31 13.19
N GLY A 142 -4.02 22.12 14.20
CA GLY A 142 -2.94 21.15 14.19
C GLY A 142 -3.42 19.72 14.01
N LEU A 143 -4.51 19.33 14.69
CA LEU A 143 -5.10 18.00 14.51
C LEU A 143 -5.50 17.75 13.04
N GLY A 144 -6.09 18.75 12.38
CA GLY A 144 -6.41 18.68 10.96
C GLY A 144 -5.16 18.61 10.08
N VAL A 145 -4.23 19.55 10.23
CA VAL A 145 -2.99 19.59 9.43
C VAL A 145 -2.16 18.31 9.57
N GLY A 146 -2.06 17.75 10.78
CA GLY A 146 -1.36 16.48 11.02
C GLY A 146 -2.06 15.31 10.33
N ALA A 147 -3.39 15.24 10.42
CA ALA A 147 -4.16 14.22 9.69
C ALA A 147 -3.95 14.33 8.18
N ALA A 148 -4.01 15.54 7.60
CA ALA A 148 -3.74 15.78 6.19
C ALA A 148 -2.34 15.28 5.76
N SER A 149 -1.32 15.46 6.61
CA SER A 149 0.04 15.05 6.30
C SER A 149 0.26 13.55 6.13
N THR A 150 -0.62 12.73 6.72
CA THR A 150 -0.62 11.28 6.51
C THR A 150 -1.58 10.87 5.38
N LEU A 151 -2.74 11.52 5.31
CA LEU A 151 -3.83 11.18 4.41
C LEU A 151 -3.60 11.52 2.95
N VAL A 152 -3.08 12.71 2.67
CA VAL A 152 -2.91 13.20 1.30
C VAL A 152 -1.96 12.31 0.50
N PRO A 153 -0.73 11.99 0.96
CA PRO A 153 0.16 11.11 0.19
C PRO A 153 -0.43 9.71 0.02
N LEU A 154 -1.14 9.16 1.02
CA LEU A 154 -1.83 7.88 0.91
C LEU A 154 -2.91 7.91 -0.17
N TYR A 155 -3.85 8.85 -0.10
CA TYR A 155 -4.95 8.97 -1.07
C TYR A 155 -4.44 9.19 -2.50
N VAL A 156 -3.42 10.04 -2.67
CA VAL A 156 -2.79 10.27 -3.97
C VAL A 156 -2.13 8.98 -4.48
N SER A 157 -1.43 8.23 -3.63
CA SER A 157 -0.78 6.98 -4.02
C SER A 157 -1.75 5.87 -4.43
N GLU A 158 -2.93 5.82 -3.81
CA GLU A 158 -3.98 4.82 -4.07
C GLU A 158 -4.80 5.15 -5.33
N CYS A 159 -4.92 6.43 -5.70
CA CYS A 159 -5.67 6.87 -6.88
C CYS A 159 -4.79 7.02 -8.14
N ALA A 160 -3.50 7.32 -7.97
CA ALA A 160 -2.58 7.63 -9.06
C ALA A 160 -2.15 6.38 -9.88
N PRO A 161 -2.08 6.50 -11.22
CA PRO A 161 -1.50 5.47 -12.08
C PRO A 161 -0.04 5.18 -11.70
N ARG A 162 0.36 3.90 -11.78
CA ARG A 162 1.70 3.43 -11.37
C ARG A 162 2.85 4.25 -11.97
N ALA A 163 2.77 4.58 -13.26
CA ALA A 163 3.88 5.19 -14.00
C ALA A 163 4.23 6.62 -13.56
N ILE A 164 3.22 7.40 -13.13
CA ILE A 164 3.38 8.81 -12.73
C ILE A 164 3.12 9.04 -11.24
N ARG A 165 2.95 7.96 -10.46
CA ARG A 165 2.61 8.01 -9.03
C ARG A 165 3.59 8.86 -8.22
N GLY A 166 4.90 8.65 -8.38
CA GLY A 166 5.92 9.42 -7.65
C GLY A 166 5.87 10.92 -7.96
N GLY A 167 5.65 11.30 -9.22
CA GLY A 167 5.47 12.69 -9.64
C GLY A 167 4.21 13.31 -9.04
N LEU A 168 3.09 12.58 -9.03
CA LEU A 168 1.83 13.05 -8.43
C LEU A 168 1.90 13.16 -6.90
N ILE A 169 2.57 12.22 -6.21
CA ILE A 169 2.83 12.34 -4.76
C ILE A 169 3.62 13.62 -4.48
N SER A 170 4.56 13.97 -5.36
CA SER A 170 5.38 15.16 -5.18
C SER A 170 4.63 16.49 -5.29
N PHE A 171 3.41 16.50 -5.86
CA PHE A 171 2.54 17.68 -5.85
C PHE A 171 2.16 18.08 -4.42
N TYR A 172 2.17 17.13 -3.48
CA TYR A 172 1.97 17.43 -2.06
C TYR A 172 3.00 18.45 -1.57
N GLN A 173 4.29 18.24 -1.87
CA GLN A 173 5.36 19.17 -1.52
C GLN A 173 5.22 20.50 -2.26
N LEU A 174 4.81 20.49 -3.54
CA LEU A 174 4.56 21.72 -4.30
C LEU A 174 3.46 22.57 -3.65
N PHE A 175 2.37 21.96 -3.20
CA PHE A 175 1.28 22.67 -2.54
C PHE A 175 1.67 23.17 -1.14
N ILE A 176 2.52 22.43 -0.40
CA ILE A 176 3.10 22.94 0.86
C ILE A 176 3.85 24.26 0.59
N VAL A 177 4.78 24.27 -0.38
CA VAL A 177 5.59 25.48 -0.62
C VAL A 177 4.76 26.62 -1.21
N LEU A 178 3.73 26.29 -2.00
CA LEU A 178 2.76 27.26 -2.50
C LEU A 178 1.96 27.90 -1.36
N GLY A 179 1.52 27.10 -0.39
CA GLY A 179 0.85 27.60 0.82
C GLY A 179 1.74 28.53 1.64
N VAL A 180 3.02 28.16 1.82
CA VAL A 180 4.01 29.01 2.51
C VAL A 180 4.16 30.36 1.79
N MET A 181 4.34 30.33 0.46
CA MET A 181 4.52 31.54 -0.35
C MET A 181 3.29 32.45 -0.26
N LEU A 182 2.09 31.91 -0.43
CA LEU A 182 0.85 32.69 -0.39
C LEU A 182 0.61 33.28 1.01
N ALA A 183 0.95 32.56 2.07
CA ALA A 183 0.86 33.09 3.43
C ALA A 183 1.84 34.25 3.68
N PHE A 184 3.08 34.18 3.18
CA PHE A 184 4.03 35.30 3.28
C PHE A 184 3.54 36.55 2.54
N TRP A 185 3.06 36.38 1.30
CA TRP A 185 2.49 37.50 0.55
C TRP A 185 1.20 38.04 1.17
N THR A 186 0.39 37.19 1.79
CA THR A 186 -0.81 37.63 2.54
C THR A 186 -0.42 38.50 3.73
N ASN A 187 0.58 38.09 4.52
CA ASN A 187 1.10 38.89 5.63
C ASN A 187 1.61 40.26 5.15
N TYR A 188 2.39 40.27 4.07
CA TYR A 188 2.91 41.51 3.49
C TYR A 188 1.80 42.43 2.96
N GLY A 189 0.85 41.88 2.19
CA GLY A 189 -0.28 42.64 1.66
C GLY A 189 -1.19 43.20 2.75
N CYS A 190 -1.45 42.44 3.81
CA CYS A 190 -2.20 42.94 4.96
C CYS A 190 -1.45 44.05 5.69
N LEU A 191 -0.12 43.96 5.85
CA LEU A 191 0.67 45.04 6.45
C LEU A 191 0.57 46.34 5.66
N LEU A 192 0.56 46.27 4.32
CA LEU A 192 0.50 47.46 3.46
C LEU A 192 -0.89 48.09 3.35
N HIS A 193 -1.95 47.27 3.40
CA HIS A 193 -3.29 47.71 2.97
C HIS A 193 -4.38 47.57 4.03
N ALA A 194 -4.10 46.95 5.18
CA ALA A 194 -5.06 46.77 6.26
C ALA A 194 -4.61 47.47 7.54
N THR A 195 -5.57 47.90 8.35
CA THR A 195 -5.34 48.50 9.67
C THR A 195 -5.74 47.53 10.79
N ALA A 196 -5.22 47.73 12.00
CA ALA A 196 -5.61 46.90 13.14
C ALA A 196 -7.12 47.05 13.45
N PRO A 197 -7.84 45.95 13.76
CA PRO A 197 -7.34 44.60 14.00
C PRO A 197 -7.27 43.70 12.74
N ALA A 198 -7.74 44.19 11.59
CA ALA A 198 -7.79 43.41 10.34
C ALA A 198 -6.40 42.97 9.85
N ILE A 199 -5.36 43.78 10.11
CA ILE A 199 -3.97 43.53 9.74
C ILE A 199 -3.47 42.11 10.12
N TYR A 200 -3.88 41.59 11.28
CA TYR A 200 -3.48 40.27 11.77
C TYR A 200 -4.63 39.24 11.79
N ILE A 201 -5.89 39.69 11.80
CA ILE A 201 -7.03 38.77 11.69
C ILE A 201 -7.14 38.19 10.28
N MET A 202 -6.89 39.00 9.24
CA MET A 202 -7.05 38.56 7.85
C MET A 202 -6.08 37.43 7.47
N PRO A 203 -4.76 37.54 7.74
CA PRO A 203 -3.85 36.42 7.47
C PRO A 203 -4.21 35.15 8.23
N LEU A 204 -4.67 35.28 9.49
CA LEU A 204 -5.14 34.15 10.29
C LEU A 204 -6.42 33.50 9.74
N SER A 205 -7.35 34.30 9.22
CA SER A 205 -8.63 33.83 8.70
C SER A 205 -8.48 33.18 7.32
N LEU A 206 -7.58 33.72 6.49
CA LEU A 206 -7.31 33.19 5.15
C LEU A 206 -6.65 31.81 5.16
N GLN A 207 -6.17 31.34 6.30
CA GLN A 207 -5.76 29.95 6.51
C GLN A 207 -6.90 28.95 6.23
N ALA A 208 -8.16 29.38 6.36
CA ALA A 208 -9.33 28.56 6.04
C ALA A 208 -9.51 28.35 4.53
N LEU A 209 -8.92 29.19 3.65
CA LEU A 209 -9.08 29.07 2.21
C LEU A 209 -8.66 27.70 1.67
N PRO A 210 -7.42 27.19 1.92
CA PRO A 210 -7.07 25.84 1.51
C PRO A 210 -7.93 24.76 2.17
N ALA A 211 -8.50 25.00 3.36
CA ALA A 211 -9.35 24.03 4.05
C ALA A 211 -10.71 23.89 3.36
N VAL A 212 -11.31 25.03 2.99
CA VAL A 212 -12.56 25.08 2.23
C VAL A 212 -12.37 24.47 0.83
N LEU A 213 -11.27 24.80 0.15
CA LEU A 213 -10.94 24.21 -1.15
C LEU A 213 -10.73 22.69 -1.04
N LEU A 214 -10.10 22.20 0.04
CA LEU A 214 -10.00 20.78 0.33
C LEU A 214 -11.38 20.14 0.52
N ILE A 215 -12.26 20.74 1.33
CA ILE A 215 -13.63 20.22 1.56
C ILE A 215 -14.40 20.13 0.25
N ILE A 216 -14.39 21.19 -0.56
CA ILE A 216 -15.10 21.23 -1.85
C ILE A 216 -14.50 20.20 -2.81
N GLY A 217 -13.18 20.20 -2.99
CA GLY A 217 -12.48 19.29 -3.90
C GLY A 217 -12.70 17.82 -3.55
N MET A 218 -12.63 17.47 -2.26
CA MET A 218 -12.85 16.10 -1.79
C MET A 218 -14.33 15.70 -1.80
N SER A 219 -15.25 16.64 -1.65
CA SER A 219 -16.68 16.38 -1.82
C SER A 219 -17.03 15.97 -3.25
N LEU A 220 -16.31 16.51 -4.24
CA LEU A 220 -16.47 16.18 -5.66
C LEU A 220 -15.62 14.97 -6.11
N SER A 221 -14.65 14.54 -5.29
CA SER A 221 -13.75 13.44 -5.62
C SER A 221 -14.32 12.08 -5.18
N PRO A 222 -13.99 10.98 -5.87
CA PRO A 222 -14.38 9.63 -5.45
C PRO A 222 -13.60 9.16 -4.22
N GLU A 223 -14.04 8.07 -3.61
CA GLU A 223 -13.26 7.36 -2.60
C GLU A 223 -12.04 6.65 -3.24
N SER A 224 -11.06 6.25 -2.45
CA SER A 224 -9.95 5.45 -2.92
C SER A 224 -10.42 4.10 -3.46
N PRO A 225 -10.05 3.71 -4.71
CA PRO A 225 -10.40 2.40 -5.25
C PRO A 225 -9.75 1.25 -4.45
N ARG A 226 -8.53 1.45 -3.94
CA ARG A 226 -7.84 0.47 -3.09
C ARG A 226 -8.54 0.29 -1.74
N TRP A 227 -9.07 1.38 -1.16
CA TRP A 227 -9.86 1.28 0.08
C TRP A 227 -11.15 0.50 -0.16
N CYS A 228 -11.91 0.81 -1.22
CA CYS A 228 -13.12 0.08 -1.57
C CYS A 228 -12.84 -1.41 -1.79
N ALA A 229 -11.79 -1.73 -2.54
CA ALA A 229 -11.34 -3.11 -2.74
C ALA A 229 -10.95 -3.79 -1.42
N LYS A 230 -10.31 -3.07 -0.48
CA LYS A 230 -9.96 -3.59 0.84
C LYS A 230 -11.18 -3.95 1.69
N GLN A 231 -12.30 -3.24 1.49
CA GLN A 231 -13.61 -3.51 2.11
C GLN A 231 -14.44 -4.56 1.33
N ASP A 232 -13.85 -5.24 0.34
CA ASP A 232 -14.52 -6.18 -0.58
C ASP A 232 -15.63 -5.59 -1.47
N ASP A 233 -15.68 -4.26 -1.58
CA ASP A 233 -16.58 -3.54 -2.49
C ASP A 233 -15.93 -3.38 -3.88
N TRP A 234 -15.81 -4.51 -4.58
CA TRP A 234 -15.14 -4.61 -5.89
C TRP A 234 -15.90 -3.89 -7.02
N GLU A 235 -17.23 -3.80 -6.92
CA GLU A 235 -18.06 -3.09 -7.89
C GLU A 235 -17.79 -1.59 -7.86
N ARG A 236 -17.77 -1.00 -6.65
CA ARG A 236 -17.43 0.41 -6.47
C ARG A 236 -15.98 0.69 -6.83
N ALA A 237 -15.04 -0.19 -6.44
CA ALA A 237 -13.63 -0.05 -6.80
C ALA A 237 -13.43 -0.02 -8.33
N THR A 238 -14.10 -0.92 -9.05
CA THR A 238 -14.08 -0.99 -10.52
C THR A 238 -14.68 0.26 -11.14
N THR A 239 -15.85 0.70 -10.65
CA THR A 239 -16.52 1.91 -11.14
C THR A 239 -15.65 3.16 -10.98
N ILE A 240 -14.97 3.29 -9.84
CA ILE A 240 -14.04 4.41 -9.58
C ILE A 240 -12.84 4.33 -10.54
N LEU A 241 -12.25 3.15 -10.72
CA LEU A 241 -11.11 2.96 -11.64
C LEU A 241 -11.47 3.29 -13.09
N VAL A 242 -12.59 2.77 -13.61
CA VAL A 242 -13.09 3.07 -14.96
C VAL A 242 -13.24 4.58 -15.16
N ASN A 243 -13.82 5.27 -14.17
CA ASN A 243 -14.01 6.72 -14.22
C ASN A 243 -12.71 7.53 -14.19
N LEU A 244 -11.72 7.09 -13.41
CA LEU A 244 -10.41 7.73 -13.27
C LEU A 244 -9.51 7.46 -14.48
N ARG A 245 -9.47 6.22 -14.97
CA ARG A 245 -8.62 5.77 -16.09
C ARG A 245 -9.22 6.09 -17.46
N ARG A 246 -10.52 6.42 -17.54
CA ARG A 246 -11.24 6.68 -18.81
C ARG A 246 -11.19 5.50 -19.78
N LEU A 247 -11.11 4.29 -19.24
CA LEU A 247 -11.08 3.05 -20.00
C LEU A 247 -12.25 2.16 -19.57
N PRO A 248 -12.84 1.37 -20.48
CA PRO A 248 -13.85 0.37 -20.13
C PRO A 248 -13.31 -0.62 -19.08
N ALA A 249 -14.21 -1.21 -18.29
CA ALA A 249 -13.87 -2.21 -17.28
C ALA A 249 -13.19 -3.44 -17.90
N GLU A 250 -13.44 -3.68 -19.18
CA GLU A 250 -12.98 -4.79 -19.99
C GLU A 250 -11.59 -4.57 -20.56
N SER A 251 -11.05 -3.36 -20.47
CA SER A 251 -9.71 -3.06 -20.96
C SER A 251 -8.64 -3.85 -20.20
N ASP A 252 -7.64 -4.36 -20.93
CA ASP A 252 -6.54 -5.13 -20.36
C ASP A 252 -5.84 -4.38 -19.21
N TYR A 253 -5.70 -3.06 -19.34
CA TYR A 253 -5.11 -2.21 -18.30
C TYR A 253 -5.95 -2.20 -17.02
N VAL A 254 -7.26 -1.92 -17.09
CA VAL A 254 -8.12 -1.86 -15.89
C VAL A 254 -8.27 -3.25 -15.24
N ARG A 255 -8.39 -4.31 -16.04
CA ARG A 255 -8.41 -5.69 -15.52
C ARG A 255 -7.12 -6.05 -14.81
N SER A 256 -5.97 -5.72 -15.40
CA SER A 256 -4.66 -5.97 -14.77
C SER A 256 -4.52 -5.20 -13.45
N GLU A 257 -4.94 -3.94 -13.38
CA GLU A 257 -4.84 -3.12 -12.17
C GLU A 257 -5.78 -3.64 -11.05
N ILE A 258 -6.98 -4.12 -11.39
CA ILE A 258 -7.90 -4.76 -10.44
C ILE A 258 -7.34 -6.09 -9.94
N GLN A 259 -6.80 -6.91 -10.84
CA GLN A 259 -6.21 -8.21 -10.49
C GLN A 259 -4.98 -8.02 -9.59
N GLU A 260 -4.07 -7.10 -9.93
CA GLU A 260 -2.91 -6.73 -9.10
C GLU A 260 -3.36 -6.24 -7.71
N MET A 261 -4.40 -5.42 -7.63
CA MET A 261 -4.95 -5.00 -6.33
C MET A 261 -5.55 -6.17 -5.54
N SER A 262 -6.26 -7.08 -6.19
CA SER A 262 -6.81 -8.29 -5.56
C SER A 262 -5.71 -9.18 -4.99
N GLU A 263 -4.68 -9.46 -5.78
CA GLU A 263 -3.52 -10.24 -5.36
C GLU A 263 -2.76 -9.57 -4.21
N GLN A 264 -2.55 -8.25 -4.28
CA GLN A 264 -1.93 -7.48 -3.21
C GLN A 264 -2.76 -7.50 -1.92
N LEU A 265 -4.08 -7.35 -2.03
CA LEU A 265 -4.97 -7.39 -0.87
C LEU A 265 -5.09 -8.80 -0.28
N GLU A 266 -5.10 -9.84 -1.11
CA GLU A 266 -5.05 -11.22 -0.64
C GLU A 266 -3.71 -11.53 0.03
N ALA A 267 -2.59 -11.08 -0.55
CA ALA A 267 -1.27 -11.20 0.07
C ALA A 267 -1.19 -10.41 1.38
N GLU A 268 -1.71 -9.17 1.41
CA GLU A 268 -1.85 -8.37 2.62
C GLU A 268 -2.72 -9.09 3.66
N ARG A 269 -3.89 -9.64 3.32
CA ARG A 269 -4.76 -10.38 4.25
C ARG A 269 -4.07 -11.63 4.81
N ARG A 270 -3.36 -12.38 3.96
CA ARG A 270 -2.61 -13.60 4.34
C ARG A 270 -1.41 -13.29 5.23
N LEU A 271 -0.71 -12.19 4.96
CA LEU A 271 0.40 -11.73 5.77
C LEU A 271 -0.12 -11.13 7.09
N ILE A 272 -1.02 -10.15 7.00
CA ILE A 272 -1.50 -9.34 8.11
C ILE A 272 -2.17 -10.20 9.18
N GLY A 273 -3.09 -11.11 8.83
CA GLY A 273 -3.96 -11.75 9.83
C GLY A 273 -4.60 -10.70 10.77
N ASP A 274 -5.12 -11.08 11.93
CA ASP A 274 -5.50 -10.12 12.99
C ASP A 274 -4.26 -9.57 13.75
N ALA A 275 -3.18 -9.21 13.05
CA ALA A 275 -2.04 -8.57 13.69
C ALA A 275 -2.44 -7.19 14.19
N SER A 276 -2.61 -7.06 15.51
CA SER A 276 -2.83 -5.77 16.18
C SER A 276 -1.74 -4.77 15.79
N ALA A 277 -2.03 -3.45 15.87
CA ALA A 277 -1.03 -2.41 15.63
C ALA A 277 0.26 -2.62 16.45
N VAL A 278 0.13 -3.26 17.62
CA VAL A 278 1.26 -3.66 18.49
C VAL A 278 2.08 -4.79 17.86
N ALA A 279 1.45 -5.78 17.23
CA ALA A 279 2.14 -6.85 16.52
C ALA A 279 2.89 -6.31 15.29
N LEU A 280 2.28 -5.41 14.52
CA LEU A 280 2.92 -4.73 13.39
C LEU A 280 4.09 -3.84 13.85
N ALA A 281 3.94 -3.12 14.96
CA ALA A 281 5.03 -2.34 15.56
C ALA A 281 6.19 -3.24 16.01
N LYS A 282 5.90 -4.38 16.67
CA LYS A 282 6.91 -5.38 17.04
C LYS A 282 7.63 -5.91 15.80
N GLU A 283 6.90 -6.26 14.75
CA GLU A 283 7.46 -6.73 13.48
C GLU A 283 8.41 -5.70 12.86
N MET A 284 7.99 -4.43 12.86
CA MET A 284 8.74 -3.31 12.30
C MET A 284 10.08 -3.09 13.01
N PHE A 285 10.13 -3.18 14.35
CA PHE A 285 11.34 -2.92 15.12
C PHE A 285 12.19 -4.17 15.41
N LEU A 286 11.61 -5.37 15.44
CA LEU A 286 12.35 -6.59 15.80
C LEU A 286 12.91 -7.33 14.60
N ILE A 287 12.28 -7.25 13.42
CA ILE A 287 12.80 -7.90 12.21
C ILE A 287 13.94 -7.07 11.62
N PRO A 288 15.17 -7.60 11.47
CA PRO A 288 16.32 -6.80 11.07
C PRO A 288 16.17 -6.06 9.74
N GLY A 289 15.51 -6.66 8.73
CA GLY A 289 15.23 -6.01 7.44
C GLY A 289 14.23 -4.85 7.54
N ASN A 290 13.14 -5.03 8.28
CA ASN A 290 12.16 -3.97 8.52
C ASN A 290 12.71 -2.87 9.45
N ARG A 291 13.51 -3.26 10.44
CA ARG A 291 14.18 -2.34 11.36
C ARG A 291 15.09 -1.35 10.62
N LYS A 292 15.84 -1.82 9.62
CA LYS A 292 16.67 -0.94 8.76
C LYS A 292 15.82 0.10 8.02
N ARG A 293 14.69 -0.32 7.42
CA ARG A 293 13.76 0.55 6.69
C ARG A 293 13.14 1.63 7.59
N THR A 294 12.70 1.22 8.77
CA THR A 294 12.11 2.13 9.76
C THR A 294 13.13 3.09 10.33
N PHE A 295 14.35 2.61 10.63
CA PHE A 295 15.44 3.47 11.07
C PHE A 295 15.78 4.54 10.01
N ILE A 296 15.82 4.14 8.73
CA ILE A 296 16.01 5.10 7.64
C ILE A 296 14.88 6.12 7.61
N THR A 297 13.62 5.68 7.70
CA THR A 297 12.45 6.58 7.70
C THR A 297 12.52 7.61 8.84
N ILE A 298 12.72 7.16 10.07
CA ILE A 298 12.79 8.04 11.25
C ILE A 298 13.95 9.01 11.08
N THR A 299 15.15 8.51 10.81
CA THR A 299 16.36 9.35 10.71
C THR A 299 16.27 10.34 9.56
N LEU A 300 15.67 9.95 8.43
CA LEU A 300 15.48 10.82 7.28
C LEU A 300 14.53 11.99 7.61
N MET A 301 13.43 11.71 8.33
CA MET A 301 12.48 12.75 8.76
C MET A 301 13.08 13.67 9.83
N ILE A 302 13.93 13.14 10.72
CA ILE A 302 14.74 13.97 11.63
C ILE A 302 15.66 14.88 10.83
N CYS A 303 16.45 14.32 9.92
CA CYS A 303 17.40 15.07 9.11
C CYS A 303 16.73 16.18 8.31
N GLN A 304 15.56 15.92 7.73
CA GLN A 304 14.77 16.94 7.03
C GLN A 304 14.48 18.15 7.94
N GLN A 305 14.09 17.92 9.20
CA GLN A 305 13.81 19.00 10.16
C GLN A 305 15.09 19.71 10.62
N MET A 306 16.17 18.95 10.84
CA MET A 306 17.46 19.47 11.29
C MET A 306 18.23 20.26 10.22
N THR A 307 17.72 20.35 8.98
CA THR A 307 18.18 21.34 8.00
C THR A 307 17.99 22.79 8.47
N GLY A 308 17.08 23.02 9.43
CA GLY A 308 16.65 24.35 9.85
C GLY A 308 15.50 24.91 9.02
N VAL A 309 14.89 24.14 8.11
CA VAL A 309 13.83 24.61 7.21
C VAL A 309 12.67 25.29 7.94
N ASN A 310 12.24 24.69 9.05
CA ASN A 310 11.10 25.19 9.82
C ASN A 310 11.49 26.29 10.79
N ALA A 311 12.76 26.38 11.21
CA ALA A 311 13.27 27.56 11.91
C ALA A 311 13.09 28.81 11.04
N VAL A 312 13.48 28.71 9.78
CA VAL A 312 13.31 29.80 8.81
C VAL A 312 11.85 30.02 8.49
N ASN A 313 11.04 28.99 8.23
CA ASN A 313 9.64 29.24 7.86
C ASN A 313 8.83 29.95 8.95
N TYR A 314 9.01 29.60 10.23
CA TYR A 314 8.25 30.22 11.33
C TYR A 314 8.78 31.59 11.75
N TYR A 315 10.09 31.79 11.66
CA TYR A 315 10.74 32.99 12.20
C TYR A 315 11.56 33.74 11.15
N ALA A 316 11.21 33.59 9.87
CA ALA A 316 11.90 34.27 8.76
C ALA A 316 12.01 35.79 8.97
N PRO A 317 10.93 36.52 9.37
CA PRO A 317 11.05 37.96 9.60
C PRO A 317 12.11 38.30 10.66
N GLN A 318 12.15 37.56 11.76
CA GLN A 318 13.12 37.73 12.84
C GLN A 318 14.54 37.38 12.35
N ILE A 319 14.70 36.34 11.53
CA ILE A 319 16.00 35.94 10.96
C ILE A 319 16.53 37.00 10.00
N PHE A 320 15.72 37.52 9.08
CA PHE A 320 16.13 38.59 8.17
C PHE A 320 16.45 39.88 8.93
N GLY A 321 15.68 40.19 9.98
CA GLY A 321 15.99 41.26 10.92
C GLY A 321 17.36 41.11 11.57
N ASN A 322 17.67 39.91 12.07
CA ASN A 322 18.98 39.58 12.67
C ASN A 322 20.14 39.60 11.67
N LEU A 323 19.88 39.70 10.36
CA LEU A 323 20.91 39.86 9.32
C LEU A 323 21.09 41.30 8.85
N GLY A 324 20.34 42.23 9.43
CA GLY A 324 20.45 43.68 9.18
C GLY A 324 19.30 44.26 8.38
N MET A 325 18.27 43.49 8.02
CA MET A 325 17.08 44.05 7.37
C MET A 325 16.21 44.78 8.39
N THR A 326 16.24 46.11 8.37
CA THR A 326 15.46 46.93 9.30
C THR A 326 14.05 47.17 8.77
N GLY A 327 13.05 46.94 9.62
CA GLY A 327 11.64 47.19 9.33
C GLY A 327 10.83 45.92 9.04
N THR A 328 9.58 45.91 9.52
CA THR A 328 8.66 44.78 9.31
C THR A 328 8.28 44.64 7.84
N GLU A 329 8.14 45.76 7.11
CA GLU A 329 7.80 45.77 5.69
C GLU A 329 8.89 45.08 4.84
N THR A 330 10.15 45.49 4.99
CA THR A 330 11.29 44.92 4.25
C THR A 330 11.50 43.45 4.60
N SER A 331 11.33 43.08 5.87
CA SER A 331 11.43 41.70 6.34
C SER A 331 10.33 40.80 5.77
N LEU A 332 9.08 41.26 5.75
CA LEU A 332 7.95 40.51 5.17
C LEU A 332 8.05 40.43 3.64
N PHE A 333 8.55 41.46 2.96
CA PHE A 333 8.84 41.39 1.54
C PHE A 333 9.90 40.31 1.24
N ALA A 334 10.97 40.27 2.04
CA ALA A 334 12.02 39.26 1.90
C ALA A 334 11.51 37.83 2.10
N THR A 335 10.53 37.60 3.00
CA THR A 335 9.90 36.29 3.17
C THR A 335 9.02 35.91 1.96
N GLY A 336 8.34 36.88 1.34
CA GLY A 336 7.61 36.69 0.08
C GLY A 336 8.51 36.18 -1.05
N VAL A 337 9.67 36.81 -1.24
CA VAL A 337 10.70 36.38 -2.20
C VAL A 337 11.23 34.98 -1.87
N TYR A 338 11.48 34.70 -0.58
CA TYR A 338 11.89 33.37 -0.12
C TYR A 338 10.84 32.30 -0.49
N GLY A 339 9.55 32.61 -0.37
CA GLY A 339 8.46 31.76 -0.83
C GLY A 339 8.52 31.47 -2.33
N VAL A 340 8.75 32.48 -3.16
CA VAL A 340 8.88 32.33 -4.62
C VAL A 340 10.04 31.41 -4.99
N VAL A 341 11.21 31.61 -4.37
CA VAL A 341 12.39 30.77 -4.59
C VAL A 341 12.09 29.31 -4.27
N LYS A 342 11.34 29.03 -3.20
CA LYS A 342 10.92 27.67 -2.84
C LYS A 342 9.95 27.06 -3.85
N VAL A 343 8.95 27.80 -4.31
CA VAL A 343 7.98 27.31 -5.30
C VAL A 343 8.69 27.00 -6.62
N VAL A 344 9.50 27.94 -7.12
CA VAL A 344 10.25 27.77 -8.37
C VAL A 344 11.26 26.64 -8.26
N GLY A 345 12.02 26.57 -7.17
CA GLY A 345 12.99 25.50 -6.92
C GLY A 345 12.33 24.11 -6.87
N CYS A 346 11.19 24.00 -6.19
CA CYS A 346 10.41 22.77 -6.14
C CYS A 346 9.89 22.38 -7.53
N ALA A 347 9.27 23.32 -8.27
CA ALA A 347 8.75 23.07 -9.61
C ALA A 347 9.84 22.61 -10.59
N ILE A 348 11.01 23.26 -10.58
CA ILE A 348 12.15 22.87 -11.42
C ILE A 348 12.63 21.46 -11.04
N PHE A 349 12.77 21.16 -9.75
CA PHE A 349 13.18 19.83 -9.32
C PHE A 349 12.19 18.75 -9.79
N LEU A 350 10.89 18.98 -9.62
CA LEU A 350 9.86 18.01 -10.01
C LEU A 350 9.82 17.76 -11.51
N VAL A 351 10.01 18.79 -12.33
CA VAL A 351 9.97 18.65 -13.78
C VAL A 351 11.26 18.03 -14.33
N PHE A 352 12.43 18.42 -13.83
CA PHE A 352 13.69 18.11 -14.51
C PHE A 352 14.61 17.13 -13.74
N ALA A 353 14.52 17.07 -12.41
CA ALA A 353 15.53 16.40 -11.58
C ALA A 353 15.03 15.17 -10.83
N ALA A 354 13.75 15.12 -10.44
CA ALA A 354 13.19 14.06 -9.61
C ALA A 354 13.42 12.65 -10.19
N ASP A 355 13.18 12.48 -11.50
CA ASP A 355 13.36 11.19 -12.17
C ASP A 355 14.70 11.05 -12.90
N SER A 356 15.42 12.13 -13.17
CA SER A 356 16.72 12.09 -13.87
C SER A 356 17.92 11.93 -12.93
N LEU A 357 17.94 12.65 -11.80
CA LEU A 357 19.10 12.73 -10.91
C LEU A 357 19.16 11.57 -9.90
N GLY A 358 18.01 11.01 -9.54
CA GLY A 358 17.89 9.98 -8.49
C GLY A 358 17.74 10.56 -7.09
N ARG A 359 17.18 9.79 -6.16
CA ARG A 359 16.77 10.28 -4.83
C ARG A 359 17.99 10.43 -3.91
N ARG A 360 18.89 9.43 -3.89
CA ARG A 360 20.10 9.43 -3.06
C ARG A 360 21.07 10.53 -3.48
N ARG A 361 21.31 10.67 -4.79
CA ARG A 361 22.20 11.71 -5.33
C ARG A 361 21.69 13.11 -4.99
N SER A 362 20.38 13.34 -5.14
CA SER A 362 19.75 14.61 -4.80
C SER A 362 19.96 15.00 -3.34
N LEU A 363 19.80 14.06 -2.40
CA LEU A 363 20.05 14.32 -0.98
C LEU A 363 21.53 14.62 -0.66
N LEU A 364 22.47 13.93 -1.31
CA LEU A 364 23.90 14.11 -1.08
C LEU A 364 24.40 15.50 -1.49
N TRP A 365 24.20 15.91 -2.75
CA TRP A 365 24.76 17.19 -3.20
C TRP A 365 24.08 18.37 -2.52
N THR A 366 22.77 18.28 -2.27
CA THR A 366 22.03 19.35 -1.57
C THR A 366 22.43 19.45 -0.11
N SER A 367 22.79 18.35 0.56
CA SER A 367 23.31 18.40 1.93
C SER A 367 24.63 19.18 2.01
N ALA A 368 25.56 18.95 1.09
CA ALA A 368 26.83 19.67 1.01
C ALA A 368 26.60 21.16 0.66
N ALA A 369 25.77 21.43 -0.34
CA ALA A 369 25.46 22.80 -0.76
C ALA A 369 24.79 23.61 0.36
N GLN A 370 23.83 23.03 1.08
CA GLN A 370 23.17 23.65 2.24
C GLN A 370 24.16 23.90 3.39
N ALA A 371 25.09 22.97 3.65
CA ALA A 371 26.11 23.15 4.69
C ALA A 371 27.00 24.37 4.41
N VAL A 372 27.47 24.51 3.17
CA VAL A 372 28.34 25.62 2.75
C VAL A 372 27.64 26.97 2.97
N VAL A 373 26.42 27.13 2.48
CA VAL A 373 25.69 28.40 2.62
C VAL A 373 25.32 28.71 4.08
N MET A 374 25.00 27.69 4.88
CA MET A 374 24.75 27.86 6.32
C MET A 374 26.01 28.30 7.08
N PHE A 375 27.17 27.75 6.75
CA PHE A 375 28.43 28.20 7.33
C PHE A 375 28.79 29.63 6.90
N ILE A 376 28.53 30.02 5.65
CA ILE A 376 28.74 31.41 5.20
C ILE A 376 27.89 32.38 6.02
N ILE A 377 26.61 32.06 6.26
CA ILE A 377 25.72 32.90 7.09
C ILE A 377 26.23 32.97 8.54
N GLY A 378 26.67 31.84 9.11
CA GLY A 378 27.26 31.81 10.44
C GLY A 378 28.56 32.63 10.56
N ILE A 379 29.43 32.58 9.54
CA ILE A 379 30.66 33.38 9.49
C ILE A 379 30.33 34.87 9.44
N TYR A 380 29.37 35.29 8.60
CA TYR A 380 28.90 36.67 8.56
C TYR A 380 28.46 37.15 9.94
N GLY A 381 27.54 36.41 10.59
CA GLY A 381 27.05 36.78 11.92
C GLY A 381 28.13 36.81 13.01
N ARG A 382 29.26 36.11 12.83
CA ARG A 382 30.38 36.10 13.78
C ARG A 382 31.43 37.18 13.52
N VAL A 383 31.72 37.46 12.25
CA VAL A 383 32.84 38.33 11.84
C VAL A 383 32.37 39.77 11.63
N GLU A 384 31.19 39.94 11.03
CA GLU A 384 30.64 41.25 10.70
C GLU A 384 29.14 41.29 11.09
N PRO A 385 28.83 41.19 12.39
CA PRO A 385 27.44 41.20 12.85
C PRO A 385 26.74 42.51 12.45
N PRO A 386 25.44 42.47 12.09
CA PRO A 386 24.72 43.68 11.71
C PRO A 386 24.61 44.66 12.88
N VAL A 387 24.91 45.92 12.61
CA VAL A 387 24.80 47.00 13.61
C VAL A 387 23.54 47.80 13.33
N ALA A 388 22.68 47.95 14.34
CA ALA A 388 21.44 48.71 14.21
C ALA A 388 21.69 50.14 13.69
N GLY A 389 20.93 50.56 12.69
CA GLY A 389 21.02 51.89 12.07
C GLY A 389 22.11 52.04 11.00
N LYS A 390 22.92 51.02 10.72
CA LYS A 390 23.85 51.00 9.58
C LYS A 390 23.23 50.25 8.38
N SER A 391 23.64 50.64 7.18
CA SER A 391 23.28 49.91 5.96
C SER A 391 23.87 48.50 5.95
N ILE A 392 23.17 47.58 5.30
CA ILE A 392 23.62 46.19 5.11
C ILE A 392 24.96 46.20 4.36
N SER A 393 25.96 45.49 4.88
CA SER A 393 27.26 45.39 4.23
C SER A 393 27.21 44.48 2.99
N PRO A 394 28.20 44.55 2.08
CA PRO A 394 28.28 43.61 0.97
C PRO A 394 28.25 42.14 1.42
N PHE A 395 28.88 41.81 2.56
CA PHE A 395 28.84 40.47 3.13
C PHE A 395 27.44 40.11 3.66
N GLY A 396 26.71 41.07 4.23
CA GLY A 396 25.31 40.89 4.61
C GLY A 396 24.39 40.55 3.45
N TYR A 397 24.56 41.20 2.29
CA TYR A 397 23.83 40.83 1.07
C TYR A 397 24.16 39.41 0.60
N VAL A 398 25.42 38.98 0.72
CA VAL A 398 25.81 37.59 0.44
C VAL A 398 25.13 36.62 1.41
N ALA A 399 25.07 36.93 2.71
CA ALA A 399 24.39 36.10 3.70
C ALA A 399 22.88 35.98 3.45
N ILE A 400 22.21 37.08 3.10
CA ILE A 400 20.80 37.08 2.70
C ILE A 400 20.59 36.22 1.43
N THR A 401 21.47 36.37 0.44
CA THR A 401 21.44 35.55 -0.79
C THR A 401 21.65 34.06 -0.48
N CYS A 402 22.53 33.73 0.48
CA CYS A 402 22.76 32.37 0.94
C CYS A 402 21.51 31.74 1.55
N ILE A 403 20.62 32.49 2.21
CA ILE A 403 19.33 31.97 2.68
C ILE A 403 18.43 31.57 1.51
N TYR A 404 18.37 32.38 0.45
CA TYR A 404 17.60 32.02 -0.74
C TYR A 404 18.18 30.80 -1.45
N LEU A 405 19.50 30.73 -1.60
CA LEU A 405 20.18 29.57 -2.19
C LEU A 405 19.97 28.30 -1.36
N TRP A 406 20.07 28.40 -0.03
CA TRP A 406 19.74 27.31 0.87
C TRP A 406 18.31 26.83 0.67
N ALA A 407 17.35 27.74 0.56
CA ALA A 407 15.95 27.41 0.33
C ALA A 407 15.74 26.68 -1.00
N ALA A 408 16.47 27.09 -2.05
CA ALA A 408 16.46 26.41 -3.34
C ALA A 408 17.06 24.99 -3.21
N PHE A 409 18.26 24.85 -2.63
CA PHE A 409 18.92 23.56 -2.44
C PHE A 409 18.06 22.59 -1.62
N TYR A 410 17.34 23.07 -0.61
CA TYR A 410 16.38 22.26 0.14
C TYR A 410 15.32 21.63 -0.78
N GLN A 411 14.77 22.38 -1.73
CA GLN A 411 13.73 21.86 -2.64
C GLN A 411 14.26 20.92 -3.71
N PHE A 412 15.53 21.01 -4.07
CA PHE A 412 16.17 20.08 -4.98
C PHE A 412 16.51 18.72 -4.36
N GLY A 413 16.24 18.53 -3.07
CA GLY A 413 16.55 17.28 -2.36
C GLY A 413 15.61 17.05 -1.20
N TRP A 414 16.00 17.57 -0.03
CA TRP A 414 15.42 17.26 1.29
C TRP A 414 13.92 17.56 1.43
N GLY A 415 13.37 18.50 0.67
CA GLY A 415 11.92 18.76 0.63
C GLY A 415 11.14 17.56 0.07
N PRO A 416 11.18 17.33 -1.25
CA PRO A 416 10.39 16.29 -1.91
C PRO A 416 10.93 14.87 -1.69
N CYS A 417 12.27 14.65 -1.71
CA CYS A 417 12.84 13.30 -1.69
C CYS A 417 12.51 12.54 -0.40
N CYS A 418 12.41 13.23 0.75
CA CYS A 418 12.11 12.59 2.03
C CYS A 418 10.71 11.97 2.05
N TRP A 419 9.71 12.68 1.52
CA TRP A 419 8.33 12.17 1.44
C TRP A 419 8.21 11.02 0.44
N ILE A 420 8.94 11.08 -0.67
CA ILE A 420 9.02 9.99 -1.64
C ILE A 420 9.60 8.73 -0.97
N LEU A 421 10.78 8.84 -0.36
CA LEU A 421 11.47 7.71 0.27
C LEU A 421 10.68 7.08 1.43
N VAL A 422 10.00 7.89 2.26
CA VAL A 422 9.16 7.38 3.35
C VAL A 422 7.97 6.57 2.85
N SER A 423 7.49 6.83 1.64
CA SER A 423 6.41 6.05 1.00
C SER A 423 6.90 4.82 0.23
N GLU A 424 8.12 4.85 -0.31
CA GLU A 424 8.69 3.80 -1.18
C GLU A 424 9.50 2.72 -0.43
N ILE A 425 10.24 3.09 0.62
CA ILE A 425 11.10 2.17 1.38
C ILE A 425 10.33 1.04 2.10
N PRO A 426 9.15 1.27 2.71
CA PRO A 426 8.44 0.25 3.48
C PRO A 426 7.84 -0.86 2.62
N THR A 427 7.76 -2.07 3.20
CA THR A 427 6.95 -3.17 2.66
C THR A 427 5.48 -2.76 2.59
N ALA A 428 4.71 -3.32 1.65
CA ALA A 428 3.28 -3.01 1.52
C ALA A 428 2.52 -3.17 2.86
N ARG A 429 2.82 -4.24 3.61
CA ARG A 429 2.27 -4.54 4.94
C ARG A 429 2.50 -3.44 5.98
N LEU A 430 3.71 -2.87 6.03
CA LEU A 430 4.09 -1.89 7.06
C LEU A 430 3.99 -0.44 6.56
N ARG A 431 3.61 -0.22 5.28
CA ARG A 431 3.64 1.09 4.63
C ARG A 431 2.82 2.14 5.35
N SER A 432 1.55 1.85 5.65
CA SER A 432 0.66 2.79 6.33
C SER A 432 1.21 3.23 7.70
N MET A 433 1.66 2.26 8.51
CA MET A 433 2.23 2.54 9.84
C MET A 433 3.58 3.27 9.74
N ASN A 434 4.42 2.92 8.78
CA ASN A 434 5.72 3.58 8.59
C ASN A 434 5.57 5.02 8.10
N VAL A 435 4.63 5.29 7.20
CA VAL A 435 4.30 6.67 6.75
C VAL A 435 3.77 7.49 7.92
N ALA A 436 2.87 6.92 8.74
CA ALA A 436 2.36 7.59 9.94
C ALA A 436 3.48 7.89 10.96
N LEU A 437 4.40 6.96 11.17
CA LEU A 437 5.56 7.15 12.03
C LEU A 437 6.53 8.21 11.47
N GLY A 438 6.75 8.23 10.15
CA GLY A 438 7.53 9.25 9.48
C GLY A 438 6.93 10.64 9.67
N ALA A 439 5.63 10.79 9.46
CA ALA A 439 4.90 12.04 9.70
C ALA A 439 4.96 12.45 11.19
N ALA A 440 4.72 11.52 12.12
CA ALA A 440 4.83 11.79 13.55
C ALA A 440 6.24 12.25 13.94
N THR A 441 7.29 11.60 13.41
CA THR A 441 8.68 11.99 13.63
C THR A 441 8.94 13.40 13.10
N GLN A 442 8.45 13.69 11.89
CA GLN A 442 8.54 15.00 11.27
C GLN A 442 7.89 16.08 12.15
N TRP A 443 6.67 15.85 12.63
CA TRP A 443 5.96 16.80 13.49
C TRP A 443 6.57 16.96 14.88
N LEU A 444 7.13 15.90 15.45
CA LEU A 444 7.85 15.95 16.72
C LEU A 444 9.09 16.85 16.62
N PHE A 445 9.91 16.65 15.59
CA PHE A 445 11.10 17.49 15.41
C PHE A 445 10.74 18.90 14.95
N ASN A 446 9.63 19.05 14.23
CA ASN A 446 9.05 20.36 13.94
C ASN A 446 8.68 21.10 15.24
N PHE A 447 8.01 20.43 16.18
CA PHE A 447 7.71 20.98 17.51
C PHE A 447 8.97 21.40 18.27
N ILE A 448 10.00 20.55 18.28
CA ILE A 448 11.29 20.84 18.93
C ILE A 448 11.91 22.11 18.34
N ILE A 449 11.97 22.22 17.01
CA ILE A 449 12.53 23.39 16.32
C ILE A 449 11.69 24.64 16.64
N ALA A 450 10.37 24.57 16.52
CA ALA A 450 9.47 25.68 16.86
C ALA A 450 9.66 26.18 18.31
N ARG A 451 9.89 25.27 19.27
CA ARG A 451 10.11 25.64 20.69
C ARG A 451 11.50 26.17 21.00
N THR A 452 12.50 25.93 20.16
CA THR A 452 13.91 26.20 20.49
C THR A 452 14.52 27.35 19.69
N VAL A 453 14.03 27.65 18.48
CA VAL A 453 14.72 28.58 17.57
C VAL A 453 14.91 29.98 18.12
N LEU A 454 13.85 30.66 18.61
CA LEU A 454 14.05 32.00 19.17
C LEU A 454 14.97 32.00 20.40
N THR A 455 15.04 30.89 21.14
CA THR A 455 15.97 30.74 22.27
C THR A 455 17.39 30.60 21.75
N MET A 456 17.61 29.77 20.72
CA MET A 456 18.91 29.65 20.05
C MET A 456 19.38 30.98 19.47
N GLN A 457 18.46 31.78 18.89
CA GLN A 457 18.79 33.12 18.41
C GLN A 457 19.26 34.07 19.52
N GLN A 458 18.80 33.87 20.76
CA GLN A 458 19.17 34.69 21.90
C GLN A 458 20.40 34.16 22.66
N THR A 459 20.69 32.86 22.59
CA THR A 459 21.73 32.22 23.42
C THR A 459 22.94 31.71 22.65
N MET A 460 22.82 31.43 21.35
CA MET A 460 23.90 30.86 20.54
C MET A 460 24.70 31.95 19.80
N GLY A 461 25.40 32.79 20.57
CA GLY A 461 26.22 33.87 20.05
C GLY A 461 25.42 35.14 19.72
N GLU A 462 26.14 36.22 19.41
CA GLU A 462 25.55 37.52 19.07
C GLU A 462 24.68 37.40 17.80
N ALA A 463 23.45 37.95 17.85
CA ALA A 463 22.43 37.79 16.81
C ALA A 463 22.07 36.32 16.43
N GLY A 464 22.52 35.33 17.20
CA GLY A 464 22.19 33.92 17.00
C GLY A 464 23.02 33.20 15.94
N TYR A 465 24.19 33.71 15.56
CA TYR A 465 24.99 33.14 14.46
C TYR A 465 25.34 31.65 14.67
N GLY A 466 25.47 31.20 15.92
CA GLY A 466 25.82 29.83 16.29
C GLY A 466 24.78 28.81 15.84
N MET A 467 23.52 29.23 15.72
CA MET A 467 22.43 28.40 15.19
C MET A 467 22.71 27.97 13.74
N PHE A 468 23.27 28.84 12.91
CA PHE A 468 23.58 28.52 11.51
C PHE A 468 24.76 27.53 11.40
N PHE A 469 25.78 27.64 12.26
CA PHE A 469 26.83 26.63 12.35
C PHE A 469 26.28 25.28 12.80
N MET A 470 25.34 25.26 13.73
CA MET A 470 24.67 24.03 14.17
C MET A 470 23.91 23.38 13.00
N PHE A 471 23.05 24.13 12.30
CA PHE A 471 22.32 23.59 11.13
C PHE A 471 23.25 23.18 9.98
N GLY A 472 24.31 23.95 9.71
CA GLY A 472 25.34 23.58 8.73
C GLY A 472 26.05 22.27 9.09
N SER A 473 26.36 22.08 10.38
CA SER A 473 26.97 20.83 10.88
C SER A 473 26.00 19.64 10.75
N PHE A 474 24.72 19.83 11.05
CA PHE A 474 23.70 18.81 10.78
C PHE A 474 23.56 18.51 9.29
N CYS A 475 23.73 19.49 8.39
CA CYS A 475 23.77 19.28 6.95
C CYS A 475 24.92 18.36 6.52
N VAL A 476 26.09 18.46 7.16
CA VAL A 476 27.21 17.53 6.92
C VAL A 476 26.90 16.12 7.46
N LEU A 477 26.37 16.03 8.68
CA LEU A 477 26.01 14.75 9.30
C LEU A 477 24.92 14.01 8.51
N MET A 478 23.91 14.72 8.03
CA MET A 478 22.85 14.12 7.21
C MET A 478 23.37 13.64 5.86
N GLY A 479 24.29 14.39 5.22
CA GLY A 479 24.96 13.94 3.99
C GLY A 479 25.76 12.66 4.21
N THR A 480 26.45 12.58 5.35
CA THR A 480 27.18 11.38 5.78
C THR A 480 26.23 10.21 6.01
N PHE A 481 25.10 10.43 6.68
CA PHE A 481 24.07 9.42 6.86
C PHE A 481 23.52 8.89 5.52
N VAL A 482 23.19 9.79 4.59
CA VAL A 482 22.71 9.40 3.25
C VAL A 482 23.76 8.60 2.49
N TRP A 483 25.04 8.96 2.63
CA TRP A 483 26.13 8.26 1.97
C TRP A 483 26.20 6.79 2.41
N PHE A 484 26.09 6.50 3.70
CA PHE A 484 26.25 5.16 4.24
C PHE A 484 24.96 4.32 4.28
N PHE A 485 23.81 4.92 4.55
CA PHE A 485 22.61 4.17 4.95
C PHE A 485 21.43 4.27 3.97
N VAL A 486 21.37 5.30 3.13
CA VAL A 486 20.24 5.50 2.21
C VAL A 486 20.59 4.92 0.84
N PRO A 487 19.91 3.86 0.39
CA PRO A 487 20.15 3.32 -0.94
C PRO A 487 19.46 4.14 -2.03
N GLU A 488 19.84 3.92 -3.28
CA GLU A 488 19.13 4.53 -4.42
C GLU A 488 17.85 3.74 -4.72
N THR A 489 16.71 4.43 -4.73
CA THR A 489 15.38 3.84 -5.00
C THR A 489 14.90 4.10 -6.42
N LYS A 490 15.57 4.98 -7.16
CA LYS A 490 15.19 5.36 -8.53
C LYS A 490 15.04 4.13 -9.44
N GLY A 491 13.87 4.00 -10.07
CA GLY A 491 13.59 2.99 -11.09
C GLY A 491 13.44 1.57 -10.55
N LEU A 492 13.44 1.39 -9.23
CA LEU A 492 13.13 0.11 -8.62
C LEU A 492 11.62 0.01 -8.43
N SER A 493 11.04 -1.14 -8.81
CA SER A 493 9.66 -1.44 -8.43
C SER A 493 9.60 -1.61 -6.90
N LEU A 494 8.40 -1.43 -6.34
CA LEU A 494 8.19 -1.61 -4.91
C LEU A 494 8.55 -3.04 -4.45
N GLU A 495 8.52 -4.04 -5.34
CA GLU A 495 8.95 -5.40 -5.02
C GLU A 495 10.49 -5.54 -4.96
N LYS A 496 11.23 -4.90 -5.87
CA LYS A 496 12.71 -4.91 -5.84
C LYS A 496 13.30 -4.19 -4.63
N MET A 497 12.52 -3.26 -4.04
CA MET A 497 12.85 -2.67 -2.74
C MET A 497 12.94 -3.71 -1.63
N ASP A 498 12.19 -4.82 -1.73
CA ASP A 498 12.24 -5.88 -0.73
C ASP A 498 13.53 -6.71 -0.77
N GLU A 499 14.08 -6.89 -1.97
CA GLU A 499 15.37 -7.53 -2.22
C GLU A 499 16.53 -6.66 -1.72
N LEU A 500 16.49 -5.36 -1.99
CA LEU A 500 17.52 -4.38 -1.63
C LEU A 500 17.81 -4.32 -0.12
N PHE A 501 16.78 -4.49 0.72
CA PHE A 501 16.90 -4.44 2.17
C PHE A 501 17.16 -5.81 2.83
N GLY A 502 17.44 -6.85 2.03
CA GLY A 502 17.85 -8.16 2.52
C GLY A 502 16.78 -8.90 3.32
N VAL A 503 15.50 -8.54 3.15
CA VAL A 503 14.40 -9.32 3.70
C VAL A 503 14.41 -10.71 3.09
N ALA A 504 14.92 -10.88 1.86
CA ALA A 504 15.16 -12.19 1.26
C ALA A 504 16.06 -13.11 2.10
N ALA A 505 17.08 -12.64 2.84
CA ALA A 505 18.00 -13.54 3.56
C ALA A 505 17.44 -14.04 4.90
N LEU A 506 16.77 -13.17 5.66
CA LEU A 506 16.09 -13.53 6.90
C LEU A 506 14.69 -14.13 6.66
N ALA A 507 14.04 -13.75 5.54
CA ALA A 507 12.95 -14.52 5.00
C ALA A 507 13.46 -15.87 4.54
N ASN A 508 14.63 -16.04 3.91
CA ASN A 508 15.12 -17.38 3.56
C ASN A 508 15.47 -18.25 4.79
N GLU A 509 15.96 -17.68 5.90
CA GLU A 509 16.22 -18.45 7.14
C GLU A 509 14.94 -18.75 7.93
N LYS A 510 14.04 -17.77 8.09
CA LYS A 510 12.71 -18.03 8.66
C LYS A 510 11.81 -18.81 7.71
N GLU A 511 11.92 -18.65 6.40
CA GLU A 511 11.28 -19.49 5.38
C GLU A 511 11.94 -20.85 5.42
N ALA A 512 13.21 -21.05 5.75
CA ALA A 512 13.73 -22.42 5.92
C ALA A 512 13.13 -23.13 7.15
N ASP A 513 12.86 -22.40 8.24
CA ASP A 513 12.18 -22.95 9.43
C ASP A 513 10.64 -22.98 9.29
N THR A 514 10.05 -22.02 8.58
CA THR A 514 8.63 -22.00 8.22
C THR A 514 8.36 -22.94 7.04
N GLU A 515 9.32 -23.28 6.20
CA GLU A 515 9.25 -24.31 5.15
C GLU A 515 9.35 -25.69 5.81
N LYS A 516 10.09 -25.85 6.90
CA LYS A 516 9.99 -27.08 7.74
C LYS A 516 8.61 -27.23 8.37
N GLU A 517 8.00 -26.15 8.88
CA GLU A 517 6.64 -26.19 9.46
C GLU A 517 5.50 -26.16 8.42
N ALA A 518 5.69 -25.54 7.26
CA ALA A 518 4.70 -25.40 6.18
C ALA A 518 4.75 -26.54 5.17
N VAL A 519 5.88 -27.24 5.03
CA VAL A 519 5.93 -28.56 4.37
C VAL A 519 5.25 -29.61 5.26
N ALA A 520 5.29 -29.44 6.59
CA ALA A 520 4.48 -30.24 7.53
C ALA A 520 3.00 -29.80 7.61
N GLY A 521 2.66 -28.59 7.13
CA GLY A 521 1.34 -27.96 7.29
C GLY A 521 0.62 -27.48 6.02
N GLY A 522 1.11 -27.80 4.82
CA GLY A 522 0.46 -27.50 3.53
C GLY A 522 0.35 -26.01 3.14
N LEU A 523 1.02 -25.08 3.84
CA LEU A 523 0.92 -23.63 3.57
C LEU A 523 1.90 -23.19 2.48
N GLY A 524 1.45 -23.19 1.22
CA GLY A 524 2.27 -22.78 0.08
C GLY A 524 2.61 -21.27 0.04
N VAL A 525 3.92 -20.97 0.08
CA VAL A 525 4.55 -19.68 -0.24
C VAL A 525 4.38 -19.37 -1.75
N ALA A 526 4.42 -18.08 -2.13
CA ALA A 526 4.36 -17.64 -3.52
C ALA A 526 5.41 -18.35 -4.38
N SER A 527 4.93 -19.16 -5.32
CA SER A 527 5.66 -19.84 -6.39
C SER A 527 5.12 -19.35 -7.73
N ALA A 528 5.84 -19.50 -8.84
CA ALA A 528 5.24 -19.22 -10.15
C ALA A 528 3.92 -20.02 -10.29
N TYR A 529 2.84 -19.36 -10.73
CA TYR A 529 1.55 -20.02 -10.82
C TYR A 529 0.68 -19.53 -11.97
N THR A 530 -0.19 -20.42 -12.45
CA THR A 530 -1.37 -20.09 -13.24
C THR A 530 -2.62 -20.57 -12.50
N VAL A 531 -3.78 -20.01 -12.81
CA VAL A 531 -5.05 -20.38 -12.18
C VAL A 531 -6.14 -20.50 -13.22
N THR A 532 -6.97 -21.53 -13.13
CA THR A 532 -8.17 -21.69 -13.96
C THR A 532 -9.37 -21.75 -13.02
N ASN A 533 -10.40 -20.96 -13.29
CA ASN A 533 -11.69 -21.08 -12.62
C ASN A 533 -12.59 -21.93 -13.50
N ALA A 534 -13.40 -22.79 -12.89
CA ALA A 534 -14.35 -23.62 -13.64
C ALA A 534 -15.71 -23.61 -12.97
N GLY A 535 -16.77 -23.58 -13.78
CA GLY A 535 -18.16 -23.71 -13.32
C GLY A 535 -18.50 -25.16 -13.00
N ARG A 536 -19.32 -25.40 -11.97
CA ARG A 536 -19.88 -26.73 -11.71
C ARG A 536 -20.96 -27.01 -12.75
N PHE A 537 -20.86 -28.11 -13.49
CA PHE A 537 -21.88 -28.48 -14.48
C PHE A 537 -22.66 -29.74 -14.10
N MET A 538 -22.08 -30.65 -13.31
CA MET A 538 -22.69 -31.95 -13.00
C MET A 538 -22.52 -32.33 -11.52
N LEU A 539 -23.53 -33.03 -10.99
CA LEU A 539 -23.50 -33.74 -9.72
C LEU A 539 -23.81 -35.20 -10.01
N LYS A 540 -22.87 -36.10 -9.74
CA LYS A 540 -23.05 -37.51 -10.12
C LYS A 540 -22.22 -38.46 -9.28
N ASN A 541 -22.69 -39.70 -9.14
CA ASN A 541 -22.08 -40.75 -8.34
C ASN A 541 -21.11 -41.66 -9.14
N ILE A 542 -20.25 -41.04 -9.95
CA ILE A 542 -19.25 -41.73 -10.78
C ILE A 542 -17.85 -41.32 -10.35
N ASP A 543 -16.90 -42.24 -10.46
CA ASP A 543 -15.48 -41.93 -10.29
C ASP A 543 -14.65 -42.76 -11.28
N PRO A 544 -14.28 -42.20 -12.44
CA PRO A 544 -13.55 -42.96 -13.46
C PRO A 544 -12.12 -43.34 -13.07
N ILE A 545 -11.57 -42.79 -11.97
CA ILE A 545 -10.24 -43.16 -11.48
C ILE A 545 -10.36 -44.31 -10.49
N VAL A 546 -11.30 -44.23 -9.55
CA VAL A 546 -11.44 -45.18 -8.43
C VAL A 546 -12.33 -46.39 -8.78
N THR A 547 -13.46 -46.16 -9.45
CA THR A 547 -14.43 -47.20 -9.83
C THR A 547 -14.77 -47.14 -11.32
N PRO A 548 -13.77 -47.37 -12.21
CA PRO A 548 -13.95 -47.22 -13.65
C PRO A 548 -15.09 -48.08 -14.20
N GLY A 549 -15.99 -47.44 -14.94
CA GLY A 549 -17.17 -48.05 -15.58
C GLY A 549 -18.32 -48.40 -14.64
N GLN A 550 -18.25 -48.00 -13.37
CA GLN A 550 -19.28 -48.30 -12.38
C GLN A 550 -19.95 -47.00 -11.86
N TYR A 551 -21.19 -47.14 -11.40
CA TYR A 551 -22.01 -46.04 -10.86
C TYR A 551 -22.28 -46.27 -9.36
N ILE A 552 -21.24 -46.64 -8.63
CA ILE A 552 -21.30 -47.01 -7.20
C ILE A 552 -20.45 -46.07 -6.32
N SER A 553 -19.97 -44.96 -6.88
CA SER A 553 -19.21 -43.98 -6.11
C SER A 553 -20.15 -43.14 -5.23
N HIS A 554 -19.55 -42.35 -4.34
CA HIS A 554 -20.28 -41.28 -3.65
C HIS A 554 -20.50 -40.09 -4.59
N MET A 555 -21.35 -39.15 -4.18
CA MET A 555 -21.70 -38.01 -5.03
C MET A 555 -20.53 -37.04 -5.21
N HIS A 556 -20.13 -36.77 -6.45
CA HIS A 556 -19.11 -35.76 -6.76
C HIS A 556 -19.69 -34.53 -7.46
N SER A 557 -19.08 -33.37 -7.19
CA SER A 557 -19.30 -32.12 -7.92
C SER A 557 -18.26 -32.01 -9.01
N PHE A 558 -18.69 -31.98 -10.28
CA PHE A 558 -17.83 -31.98 -11.46
C PHE A 558 -17.67 -30.58 -12.07
N PHE A 559 -16.45 -30.29 -12.51
CA PHE A 559 -16.01 -29.05 -13.14
C PHE A 559 -15.09 -29.34 -14.33
N GLY A 560 -14.99 -28.39 -15.26
CA GLY A 560 -14.13 -28.51 -16.43
C GLY A 560 -14.84 -29.22 -17.58
N SER A 561 -14.23 -30.26 -18.15
CA SER A 561 -14.76 -30.92 -19.34
C SER A 561 -16.03 -31.74 -19.07
N ASP A 562 -17.00 -31.60 -19.98
CA ASP A 562 -18.29 -32.29 -19.94
C ASP A 562 -18.26 -33.70 -20.54
N ALA A 563 -17.18 -34.06 -21.26
CA ALA A 563 -16.95 -35.39 -21.81
C ALA A 563 -16.54 -36.43 -20.75
N VAL A 564 -16.50 -36.04 -19.47
CA VAL A 564 -16.24 -36.97 -18.37
C VAL A 564 -17.44 -37.91 -18.15
N THR A 565 -17.15 -39.20 -18.14
CA THR A 565 -18.09 -40.31 -17.87
C THR A 565 -17.44 -41.28 -16.90
N ALA A 566 -18.15 -42.31 -16.46
CA ALA A 566 -17.58 -43.37 -15.62
C ALA A 566 -16.39 -44.10 -16.28
N ASN A 567 -16.23 -44.02 -17.61
CA ASN A 567 -15.18 -44.71 -18.37
C ASN A 567 -14.04 -43.80 -18.85
N THR A 568 -14.13 -42.49 -18.63
CA THR A 568 -13.17 -41.54 -19.20
C THR A 568 -11.79 -41.68 -18.56
N THR A 569 -10.76 -41.95 -19.36
CA THR A 569 -9.40 -42.19 -18.84
C THR A 569 -8.30 -41.40 -19.51
N THR A 570 -8.60 -40.72 -20.63
CA THR A 570 -7.59 -40.06 -21.46
C THR A 570 -7.85 -38.56 -21.61
N SER A 571 -6.77 -37.80 -21.81
CA SER A 571 -6.87 -36.36 -22.11
C SER A 571 -7.62 -36.12 -23.42
N LYS A 572 -7.45 -37.01 -24.39
CA LYS A 572 -8.06 -36.90 -25.73
C LYS A 572 -9.59 -37.00 -25.67
N GLU A 573 -10.13 -37.87 -24.84
CA GLU A 573 -11.58 -37.97 -24.62
C GLU A 573 -12.13 -36.66 -24.04
N LEU A 574 -11.45 -36.08 -23.04
CA LEU A 574 -11.86 -34.82 -22.46
C LEU A 574 -11.78 -33.64 -23.43
N GLN A 575 -10.74 -33.61 -24.26
CA GLN A 575 -10.52 -32.58 -25.29
C GLN A 575 -11.53 -32.67 -26.45
N ALA A 576 -12.30 -33.76 -26.56
CA ALA A 576 -13.36 -33.90 -27.56
C ALA A 576 -14.68 -33.22 -27.13
N GLY A 577 -14.83 -32.89 -25.85
CA GLY A 577 -16.00 -32.23 -25.29
C GLY A 577 -15.90 -30.71 -25.21
N CYS A 578 -16.85 -30.12 -24.50
CA CYS A 578 -16.83 -28.74 -24.06
C CYS A 578 -16.25 -28.64 -22.64
N SER A 579 -15.86 -27.43 -22.20
CA SER A 579 -15.30 -27.22 -20.85
C SER A 579 -15.88 -25.97 -20.21
N THR A 580 -16.16 -26.04 -18.91
CA THR A 580 -16.53 -24.87 -18.09
C THR A 580 -15.33 -24.06 -17.61
N ALA A 581 -14.10 -24.46 -17.96
CA ALA A 581 -12.90 -23.75 -17.57
C ALA A 581 -12.80 -22.39 -18.28
N MET A 582 -12.43 -21.36 -17.53
CA MET A 582 -12.25 -20.00 -18.06
C MET A 582 -11.05 -19.88 -19.02
N ASN A 583 -10.13 -20.84 -19.00
CA ASN A 583 -9.08 -20.94 -19.99
C ASN A 583 -9.56 -21.82 -21.16
N PRO A 584 -9.64 -21.30 -22.41
CA PRO A 584 -10.14 -22.06 -23.55
C PRO A 584 -9.25 -23.25 -23.96
N ASN A 585 -8.07 -23.40 -23.34
CA ASN A 585 -7.14 -24.50 -23.59
C ASN A 585 -7.16 -25.59 -22.50
N ASP A 586 -8.02 -25.44 -21.49
CA ASP A 586 -8.14 -26.36 -20.36
C ASP A 586 -9.43 -27.18 -20.46
N TYR A 587 -9.29 -28.42 -20.92
CA TYR A 587 -10.37 -29.41 -20.94
C TYR A 587 -10.22 -30.42 -19.80
N SER A 588 -9.49 -30.09 -18.74
CA SER A 588 -9.31 -31.04 -17.64
C SER A 588 -10.64 -31.32 -16.95
N ALA A 589 -10.78 -32.53 -16.41
CA ALA A 589 -11.89 -32.87 -15.54
C ALA A 589 -11.43 -32.75 -14.09
N TYR A 590 -12.16 -31.98 -13.30
CA TYR A 590 -11.92 -31.80 -11.88
C TYR A 590 -13.18 -32.21 -11.12
N TRP A 591 -13.03 -33.02 -10.09
CA TRP A 591 -14.17 -33.31 -9.22
C TRP A 591 -13.76 -33.49 -7.76
N VAL A 592 -14.73 -33.25 -6.88
CA VAL A 592 -14.58 -33.35 -5.42
C VAL A 592 -15.86 -33.88 -4.79
N PRO A 593 -15.81 -34.46 -3.59
CA PRO A 593 -16.99 -34.85 -2.85
C PRO A 593 -17.94 -33.66 -2.67
N THR A 594 -19.22 -33.89 -2.94
CA THR A 594 -20.25 -32.87 -2.78
C THR A 594 -20.49 -32.61 -1.30
N LEU A 595 -20.51 -31.33 -0.92
CA LEU A 595 -20.78 -30.89 0.44
C LEU A 595 -22.28 -30.71 0.66
N TYR A 596 -22.80 -31.28 1.74
CA TYR A 596 -24.18 -31.16 2.17
C TYR A 596 -24.26 -30.52 3.56
N ALA A 597 -25.28 -29.71 3.78
CA ALA A 597 -25.71 -29.30 5.11
C ALA A 597 -26.78 -30.26 5.62
N LYS A 598 -26.65 -30.68 6.87
CA LYS A 598 -27.55 -31.62 7.53
C LYS A 598 -28.55 -30.87 8.40
N ASN A 599 -29.83 -30.93 8.05
CA ASN A 599 -30.95 -30.55 8.93
C ASN A 599 -31.59 -31.82 9.51
N ASP A 600 -32.43 -31.68 10.54
CA ASP A 600 -33.00 -32.77 11.34
C ASP A 600 -33.65 -33.92 10.52
N THR A 601 -34.05 -33.66 9.27
CA THR A 601 -34.60 -34.67 8.34
C THR A 601 -34.07 -34.64 6.89
N ASP A 602 -33.31 -33.60 6.48
CA ASP A 602 -32.97 -33.35 5.06
C ASP A 602 -31.49 -33.02 4.83
N PHE A 603 -30.98 -33.34 3.63
CA PHE A 603 -29.65 -32.97 3.16
C PHE A 603 -29.74 -31.94 2.03
N ILE A 604 -29.20 -30.75 2.28
CA ILE A 604 -29.20 -29.65 1.29
C ILE A 604 -27.81 -29.54 0.69
N VAL A 605 -27.70 -29.66 -0.64
CA VAL A 605 -26.43 -29.42 -1.34
C VAL A 605 -25.96 -28.00 -1.07
N VAL A 606 -24.73 -27.84 -0.60
CA VAL A 606 -24.13 -26.52 -0.37
C VAL A 606 -23.61 -25.94 -1.69
N PRO A 607 -24.09 -24.76 -2.12
CA PRO A 607 -23.65 -24.14 -3.35
C PRO A 607 -22.15 -23.81 -3.33
N ILE A 608 -21.49 -24.13 -4.42
CA ILE A 608 -20.10 -23.71 -4.65
C ILE A 608 -20.14 -22.36 -5.34
N SER A 609 -19.72 -21.32 -4.62
CA SER A 609 -19.60 -19.95 -5.14
C SER A 609 -18.44 -19.82 -6.13
N ARG A 610 -17.36 -20.59 -5.92
CA ARG A 610 -16.19 -20.57 -6.80
C ARG A 610 -15.36 -21.84 -6.63
N PHE A 611 -14.99 -22.44 -7.75
CA PHE A 611 -13.93 -23.45 -7.84
C PHE A 611 -12.74 -22.87 -8.61
N SER A 612 -11.54 -23.03 -8.06
CA SER A 612 -10.29 -22.60 -8.68
C SER A 612 -9.24 -23.69 -8.60
N ALA A 613 -8.70 -24.09 -9.75
CA ALA A 613 -7.54 -24.96 -9.86
C ALA A 613 -6.29 -24.08 -10.07
N TYR A 614 -5.38 -24.10 -9.10
CA TYR A 614 -4.10 -23.41 -9.16
C TYR A 614 -3.01 -24.39 -9.56
N TYR A 615 -2.19 -24.02 -10.53
CA TYR A 615 -0.99 -24.76 -10.92
C TYR A 615 0.20 -23.99 -10.38
N LYS A 616 0.88 -24.55 -9.39
CA LYS A 616 1.93 -23.90 -8.61
C LYS A 616 3.30 -24.50 -8.89
N GLN A 617 4.34 -23.90 -8.31
CA GLN A 617 5.72 -24.37 -8.40
C GLN A 617 6.21 -24.58 -9.83
N ILE A 618 5.65 -23.80 -10.76
CA ILE A 618 5.98 -23.90 -12.18
C ILE A 618 7.46 -23.57 -12.41
N ASP A 619 8.03 -22.67 -11.59
CA ASP A 619 9.45 -22.32 -11.59
C ASP A 619 10.38 -23.50 -11.26
N LYS A 620 9.83 -24.57 -10.67
CA LYS A 620 10.54 -25.79 -10.33
C LYS A 620 10.14 -26.97 -11.22
N ALA A 621 9.15 -26.80 -12.10
CA ALA A 621 8.70 -27.86 -12.97
C ALA A 621 9.75 -28.13 -14.06
N GLU A 622 10.11 -29.40 -14.20
CA GLU A 622 11.02 -29.90 -15.23
C GLU A 622 10.25 -30.33 -16.48
N VAL A 623 8.99 -30.73 -16.30
CA VAL A 623 8.10 -31.23 -17.36
C VAL A 623 6.70 -30.67 -17.20
N ALA A 624 5.98 -30.55 -18.31
CA ALA A 624 4.56 -30.21 -18.29
C ALA A 624 3.77 -31.36 -17.67
N ILE A 625 2.52 -31.10 -17.26
CA ILE A 625 1.65 -32.18 -16.79
C ILE A 625 1.41 -33.14 -17.98
N PRO A 626 1.81 -34.42 -17.88
CA PRO A 626 1.74 -35.33 -19.01
C PRO A 626 0.30 -35.55 -19.50
N GLN A 627 0.13 -35.81 -20.79
CA GLN A 627 -1.17 -36.26 -21.30
C GLN A 627 -1.54 -37.61 -20.66
N ASN A 628 -2.83 -37.82 -20.44
CA ASN A 628 -3.43 -38.96 -19.73
C ASN A 628 -3.06 -39.06 -18.24
N TYR A 629 -2.37 -38.06 -17.70
CA TYR A 629 -2.11 -37.99 -16.27
C TYR A 629 -3.44 -37.87 -15.51
N LYS A 630 -3.62 -38.75 -14.53
CA LYS A 630 -4.79 -38.80 -13.65
C LYS A 630 -4.37 -39.16 -12.24
N VAL A 631 -5.02 -38.57 -11.24
CA VAL A 631 -4.62 -38.73 -9.84
C VAL A 631 -5.79 -38.42 -8.91
N VAL A 632 -5.79 -39.10 -7.76
CA VAL A 632 -6.61 -38.77 -6.59
C VAL A 632 -5.69 -38.21 -5.51
N ALA A 633 -6.02 -37.05 -4.97
CA ALA A 633 -5.33 -36.47 -3.82
C ALA A 633 -6.24 -36.50 -2.60
N GLY A 634 -5.74 -36.93 -1.45
CA GLY A 634 -6.55 -37.19 -0.26
C GLY A 634 -6.98 -38.66 -0.15
N ASN A 635 -7.94 -38.95 0.73
CA ASN A 635 -8.37 -40.31 1.02
C ASN A 635 -9.87 -40.38 1.29
N ALA A 636 -10.64 -40.95 0.36
CA ALA A 636 -12.09 -41.06 0.45
C ALA A 636 -12.59 -41.92 1.63
N SER A 637 -11.74 -42.80 2.19
CA SER A 637 -12.09 -43.66 3.32
C SER A 637 -11.62 -43.11 4.68
N ALA A 638 -11.03 -41.91 4.72
CA ALA A 638 -10.53 -41.33 5.96
C ALA A 638 -11.66 -40.89 6.90
N THR A 639 -11.65 -41.45 8.11
CA THR A 639 -12.62 -41.16 9.18
C THR A 639 -12.03 -40.31 10.32
N SER A 640 -10.71 -40.11 10.33
CA SER A 640 -9.98 -39.33 11.34
C SER A 640 -8.77 -38.64 10.71
N SER A 641 -8.20 -37.67 11.42
CA SER A 641 -7.01 -36.91 10.99
C SER A 641 -5.78 -37.79 10.73
N ASP A 642 -5.66 -38.94 11.39
CA ASP A 642 -4.52 -39.87 11.23
C ASP A 642 -4.52 -40.55 9.85
N HIS A 643 -5.68 -40.69 9.21
CA HIS A 643 -5.82 -41.29 7.89
C HIS A 643 -5.68 -40.28 6.74
N VAL A 644 -5.45 -39.00 7.06
CA VAL A 644 -5.25 -37.93 6.08
C VAL A 644 -3.77 -37.85 5.71
N ASP A 645 -3.46 -37.80 4.41
CA ASP A 645 -2.09 -37.56 3.97
C ASP A 645 -1.64 -36.13 4.36
N PRO A 646 -0.57 -35.95 5.17
CA PRO A 646 -0.04 -34.62 5.48
C PRO A 646 0.27 -33.77 4.24
N LEU A 647 0.78 -34.39 3.18
CA LEU A 647 1.26 -33.70 1.99
C LEU A 647 0.13 -33.26 1.06
N ALA A 648 -1.06 -33.87 1.20
CA ALA A 648 -2.28 -33.39 0.54
C ALA A 648 -2.75 -32.03 1.07
N GLY A 649 -2.25 -31.58 2.23
CA GLY A 649 -2.45 -30.22 2.73
C GLY A 649 -3.91 -29.80 2.88
N ILE A 650 -4.79 -30.76 3.20
CA ILE A 650 -6.24 -30.53 3.27
C ILE A 650 -6.57 -29.58 4.42
N GLN A 651 -7.26 -28.48 4.11
CA GLN A 651 -7.64 -27.48 5.10
C GLN A 651 -9.05 -26.97 4.85
N TRP A 652 -9.86 -26.93 5.90
CA TRP A 652 -11.15 -26.24 5.90
C TRP A 652 -11.04 -24.96 6.73
N PHE A 653 -11.60 -23.83 6.30
CA PHE A 653 -11.61 -22.60 7.09
C PHE A 653 -12.69 -21.61 6.62
N CYS A 654 -13.03 -20.67 7.49
CA CYS A 654 -13.96 -19.60 7.20
C CYS A 654 -13.28 -18.39 6.55
N GLU A 655 -13.89 -17.80 5.51
CA GLU A 655 -13.31 -16.65 4.78
C GLU A 655 -13.28 -15.37 5.63
N TYR A 656 -14.27 -15.20 6.52
CA TYR A 656 -14.39 -14.09 7.47
C TYR A 656 -14.81 -14.63 8.84
N GLY A 657 -13.84 -15.05 9.65
CA GLY A 657 -14.10 -15.63 10.96
C GLY A 657 -12.85 -15.62 11.82
N GLY A 658 -12.79 -14.66 12.75
CA GLY A 658 -11.69 -14.51 13.69
C GLY A 658 -11.70 -15.62 14.75
N SER A 659 -10.84 -16.61 14.57
CA SER A 659 -9.99 -17.21 15.61
C SER A 659 -9.22 -18.38 14.98
N LYS A 660 -7.96 -18.58 15.38
CA LYS A 660 -7.29 -19.87 15.20
C LYS A 660 -7.97 -20.84 16.17
N GLU A 661 -9.04 -21.49 15.73
CA GLU A 661 -9.54 -22.67 16.44
C GLU A 661 -8.48 -23.76 16.34
N THR A 662 -8.06 -24.29 17.49
CA THR A 662 -7.28 -25.53 17.56
C THR A 662 -8.20 -26.67 17.16
N LYS A 663 -8.04 -27.16 15.94
CA LYS A 663 -8.78 -28.30 15.41
C LYS A 663 -7.83 -29.27 14.72
N ASP A 664 -8.28 -30.51 14.59
CA ASP A 664 -7.52 -31.54 13.90
C ASP A 664 -7.34 -31.20 12.40
N ARG A 665 -6.27 -31.74 11.80
CA ARG A 665 -5.97 -31.51 10.38
C ARG A 665 -7.13 -32.03 9.53
N ALA A 666 -7.54 -31.23 8.54
CA ALA A 666 -8.71 -31.50 7.69
C ALA A 666 -10.07 -31.58 8.42
N ALA A 667 -10.17 -31.23 9.71
CA ALA A 667 -11.46 -31.09 10.39
C ALA A 667 -12.22 -29.85 9.92
N PHE A 668 -13.55 -29.90 9.89
CA PHE A 668 -14.38 -28.69 9.72
C PHE A 668 -14.13 -27.69 10.87
N PRO A 669 -14.32 -26.37 10.64
CA PRO A 669 -14.34 -25.38 11.73
C PRO A 669 -15.44 -25.70 12.75
N THR A 670 -15.18 -25.46 14.03
CA THR A 670 -16.20 -25.61 15.10
C THR A 670 -17.08 -24.38 15.21
N LYS A 671 -16.66 -23.26 14.65
CA LYS A 671 -17.51 -22.07 14.53
C LYS A 671 -17.81 -21.73 13.08
N GLY A 672 -19.10 -21.54 12.81
CA GLY A 672 -19.63 -21.29 11.49
C GLY A 672 -19.40 -19.90 10.93
N CYS A 673 -19.57 -19.80 9.62
CA CYS A 673 -19.44 -18.57 8.85
C CYS A 673 -20.31 -18.61 7.61
N GLY A 674 -20.60 -17.44 7.05
CA GLY A 674 -21.36 -17.35 5.80
C GLY A 674 -20.62 -17.94 4.59
N ARG A 675 -19.29 -18.07 4.63
CA ARG A 675 -18.49 -18.62 3.52
C ARG A 675 -17.39 -19.54 4.03
N LEU A 676 -17.48 -20.80 3.63
CA LEU A 676 -16.53 -21.85 3.96
C LEU A 676 -15.61 -22.09 2.77
N GLN A 677 -14.33 -22.33 3.02
CA GLN A 677 -13.34 -22.64 2.00
C GLN A 677 -12.61 -23.93 2.34
N THR A 678 -12.31 -24.73 1.32
CA THR A 678 -11.35 -25.84 1.42
C THR A 678 -10.20 -25.68 0.44
N LEU A 679 -9.03 -26.16 0.84
CA LEU A 679 -7.81 -26.25 0.02
C LEU A 679 -7.32 -27.70 0.04
N LEU A 680 -6.79 -28.16 -1.10
CA LEU A 680 -6.18 -29.48 -1.25
C LEU A 680 -5.08 -29.45 -2.32
N LEU A 681 -3.95 -30.11 -2.04
CA LEU A 681 -2.76 -30.19 -2.89
C LEU A 681 -2.65 -31.57 -3.53
N PHE A 682 -2.24 -31.58 -4.81
CA PHE A 682 -1.97 -32.79 -5.57
C PHE A 682 -0.47 -33.10 -5.63
N HIS A 683 -0.16 -34.31 -6.12
CA HIS A 683 1.18 -34.75 -6.45
C HIS A 683 1.88 -33.75 -7.39
N ASP A 684 3.18 -33.54 -7.18
CA ASP A 684 4.03 -32.65 -7.97
C ASP A 684 5.24 -33.36 -8.60
N CYS A 685 5.32 -34.69 -8.44
CA CYS A 685 6.29 -35.55 -9.10
C CYS A 685 5.57 -36.57 -9.98
N VAL A 686 6.13 -36.85 -11.17
CA VAL A 686 5.57 -37.80 -12.12
C VAL A 686 6.67 -38.57 -12.85
N ASN A 687 6.43 -39.85 -13.11
CA ASN A 687 7.18 -40.63 -14.08
C ASN A 687 6.51 -40.48 -15.46
N GLU A 688 7.22 -39.92 -16.45
CA GLU A 688 6.64 -39.66 -17.77
C GLU A 688 6.31 -40.93 -18.56
N GLU A 689 6.93 -42.07 -18.24
CA GLU A 689 6.69 -43.34 -18.94
C GLU A 689 5.52 -44.11 -18.32
N THR A 690 5.46 -44.19 -16.99
CA THR A 690 4.42 -44.97 -16.28
C THR A 690 3.21 -44.14 -15.87
N LEU A 691 3.32 -42.80 -15.87
CA LEU A 691 2.36 -41.83 -15.33
C LEU A 691 2.08 -41.96 -13.82
N GLU A 692 2.86 -42.78 -13.11
CA GLU A 692 2.84 -42.83 -11.65
C GLU A 692 3.28 -41.48 -11.07
N SER A 693 2.62 -41.03 -10.01
CA SER A 693 2.91 -39.76 -9.37
C SER A 693 3.00 -39.85 -7.85
N ALA A 694 3.69 -38.88 -7.27
CA ALA A 694 3.89 -38.77 -5.83
C ALA A 694 4.04 -37.31 -5.41
N TYR A 695 3.90 -37.03 -4.12
CA TYR A 695 4.30 -35.76 -3.53
C TYR A 695 5.83 -35.65 -3.45
N SER A 696 6.39 -34.46 -3.68
CA SER A 696 7.77 -34.14 -3.38
C SER A 696 7.96 -34.04 -1.86
N GLY A 697 8.55 -35.08 -1.28
CA GLY A 697 8.80 -35.19 0.16
C GLY A 697 10.19 -34.69 0.60
N THR A 698 10.66 -35.19 1.74
CA THR A 698 12.05 -35.03 2.25
C THR A 698 12.96 -36.19 1.86
N HIS A 699 12.57 -37.01 0.88
CA HIS A 699 13.34 -38.18 0.46
C HIS A 699 14.76 -37.78 0.02
N HIS A 700 15.77 -38.52 0.49
CA HIS A 700 17.21 -38.26 0.29
C HIS A 700 17.82 -37.07 1.05
N TRP A 701 17.16 -36.57 2.10
CA TRP A 701 17.80 -35.62 3.02
C TRP A 701 18.88 -36.27 3.89
N THR A 702 20.03 -35.61 3.96
CA THR A 702 20.95 -35.71 5.10
C THR A 702 21.10 -34.31 5.68
N GLU A 703 21.45 -34.17 6.97
CA GLU A 703 21.60 -32.86 7.62
C GLU A 703 22.57 -31.90 6.90
N THR A 704 23.46 -32.44 6.06
CA THR A 704 24.51 -31.73 5.32
C THR A 704 24.23 -31.50 3.84
N PHE A 705 23.20 -32.14 3.24
CA PHE A 705 22.95 -32.03 1.79
C PHE A 705 21.45 -31.92 1.45
N LYS A 706 21.12 -30.90 0.66
CA LYS A 706 19.78 -30.67 0.11
C LYS A 706 19.81 -30.84 -1.42
N PRO A 707 19.24 -31.92 -2.00
CA PRO A 707 19.22 -32.11 -3.46
C PRO A 707 18.32 -31.09 -4.16
N THR A 708 18.63 -30.82 -5.44
CA THR A 708 17.88 -29.92 -6.32
C THR A 708 16.52 -30.49 -6.74
N ASN A 709 16.42 -31.81 -6.95
CA ASN A 709 15.17 -32.52 -7.21
C ASN A 709 14.72 -33.27 -5.94
N ARG A 710 13.51 -32.97 -5.45
CA ARG A 710 12.89 -33.57 -4.25
C ARG A 710 11.93 -34.73 -4.59
N CYS A 711 11.87 -35.13 -5.86
CA CYS A 711 11.02 -36.24 -6.32
C CYS A 711 11.66 -37.61 -6.06
N PRO A 712 10.84 -38.68 -5.94
CA PRO A 712 11.34 -40.05 -5.92
C PRO A 712 12.22 -40.39 -7.13
N ALA A 713 13.11 -41.37 -6.98
CA ALA A 713 14.00 -41.79 -8.06
C ALA A 713 13.23 -42.19 -9.33
N GLY A 714 13.63 -41.66 -10.48
CA GLY A 714 12.96 -41.90 -11.76
C GLY A 714 11.76 -40.97 -12.05
N MET A 715 11.40 -40.08 -11.12
CA MET A 715 10.35 -39.08 -11.32
C MET A 715 10.91 -37.68 -11.55
N LYS A 716 10.21 -36.90 -12.36
CA LYS A 716 10.49 -35.48 -12.61
C LYS A 716 9.44 -34.60 -11.97
N ARG A 717 9.80 -33.36 -11.67
CA ARG A 717 8.85 -32.40 -11.12
C ARG A 717 7.95 -31.82 -12.20
N MET A 718 6.65 -31.74 -11.93
CA MET A 718 5.65 -31.08 -12.78
C MET A 718 4.95 -29.96 -12.00
N PRO A 719 4.19 -29.04 -12.65
CA PRO A 719 3.39 -28.05 -11.96
C PRO A 719 2.47 -28.70 -10.92
N GLN A 720 2.52 -28.21 -9.68
CA GLN A 720 1.71 -28.76 -8.60
C GLN A 720 0.29 -28.21 -8.64
N LEU A 721 -0.69 -29.07 -8.88
CA LEU A 721 -2.10 -28.69 -8.82
C LEU A 721 -2.56 -28.47 -7.37
N ARG A 722 -3.38 -27.43 -7.15
CA ARG A 722 -4.05 -27.14 -5.87
C ARG A 722 -5.48 -26.71 -6.13
N PHE A 723 -6.43 -27.40 -5.52
CA PHE A 723 -7.82 -26.97 -5.49
C PHE A 723 -8.05 -25.92 -4.41
N SER A 724 -8.93 -24.98 -4.73
CA SER A 724 -9.47 -23.99 -3.80
C SER A 724 -10.95 -23.82 -4.09
N ILE A 725 -11.78 -24.22 -3.13
CA ILE A 725 -13.21 -24.36 -3.32
C ILE A 725 -13.90 -23.52 -2.26
N ARG A 726 -14.75 -22.58 -2.69
CA ARG A 726 -15.49 -21.68 -1.82
C ARG A 726 -16.97 -22.03 -1.85
N TYR A 727 -17.51 -22.37 -0.70
CA TYR A 727 -18.91 -22.71 -0.47
C TYR A 727 -19.66 -21.52 0.11
N ASP A 728 -20.89 -21.28 -0.36
CA ASP A 728 -21.76 -20.23 0.16
C ASP A 728 -22.79 -20.83 1.13
N LEU A 729 -22.67 -20.46 2.40
CA LEU A 729 -23.52 -20.95 3.48
C LEU A 729 -24.54 -19.90 3.93
N ARG A 730 -24.50 -18.67 3.42
CA ARG A 730 -25.35 -17.56 3.90
C ARG A 730 -26.85 -17.85 3.79
N ASN A 731 -27.27 -18.61 2.78
CA ASN A 731 -28.67 -18.94 2.56
C ASN A 731 -29.09 -20.26 3.23
N ILE A 732 -28.14 -21.09 3.66
CA ILE A 732 -28.39 -22.42 4.21
C ILE A 732 -28.24 -22.42 5.74
N LEU A 733 -27.18 -21.78 6.23
CA LEU A 733 -26.87 -21.58 7.64
C LEU A 733 -26.67 -20.08 7.90
N PRO A 734 -27.74 -19.26 7.82
CA PRO A 734 -27.64 -17.80 7.93
C PRO A 734 -27.07 -17.34 9.28
N ASP A 735 -27.37 -18.08 10.35
CA ASP A 735 -26.90 -17.81 11.71
C ASP A 735 -25.55 -18.48 12.02
N GLY A 736 -24.98 -19.24 11.07
CA GLY A 736 -23.79 -20.06 11.27
C GLY A 736 -24.05 -21.28 12.16
N TRP A 737 -23.00 -21.77 12.84
CA TRP A 737 -23.07 -22.83 13.83
C TRP A 737 -22.05 -22.58 14.96
N ASP A 738 -22.26 -23.21 16.11
CA ASP A 738 -21.33 -23.23 17.23
C ASP A 738 -21.26 -24.67 17.76
N GLY A 739 -20.08 -25.29 17.70
CA GLY A 739 -19.85 -26.71 17.99
C GLY A 739 -19.61 -27.57 16.73
N PRO A 740 -19.98 -28.87 16.74
CA PRO A 740 -19.80 -29.73 15.57
C PRO A 740 -20.48 -29.14 14.33
N ALA A 741 -19.75 -29.07 13.22
CA ALA A 741 -20.29 -28.51 11.99
C ALA A 741 -21.50 -29.35 11.51
N PRO A 742 -22.65 -28.73 11.18
CA PRO A 742 -23.81 -29.42 10.61
C PRO A 742 -23.61 -29.67 9.11
N LEU A 743 -22.42 -30.16 8.75
CA LEU A 743 -21.94 -30.34 7.39
C LEU A 743 -21.41 -31.76 7.22
N GLU A 744 -21.64 -32.35 6.05
CA GLU A 744 -21.19 -33.69 5.70
C GLU A 744 -20.75 -33.70 4.23
N LEU A 745 -19.62 -34.32 3.94
CA LEU A 745 -19.25 -34.63 2.57
C LEU A 745 -19.99 -35.90 2.15
N SER A 746 -20.21 -36.08 0.85
CA SER A 746 -20.83 -37.31 0.34
C SER A 746 -20.04 -38.59 0.66
N CYS A 747 -18.73 -38.48 0.90
CA CYS A 747 -17.89 -39.58 1.37
C CYS A 747 -17.89 -39.75 2.91
N GLY A 748 -18.60 -38.89 3.66
CA GLY A 748 -18.66 -38.89 5.13
C GLY A 748 -18.13 -37.61 5.79
N SER A 749 -17.22 -37.76 6.75
CA SER A 749 -16.68 -36.63 7.53
C SER A 749 -15.76 -35.71 6.71
N SER A 750 -15.37 -34.55 7.22
CA SER A 750 -14.41 -33.67 6.52
C SER A 750 -13.05 -34.33 6.22
N PHE A 751 -12.67 -35.37 6.98
CA PHE A 751 -11.41 -36.09 6.79
C PHE A 751 -11.38 -36.88 5.47
N CYS A 752 -12.55 -37.29 4.94
CA CYS A 752 -12.62 -38.01 3.67
C CYS A 752 -12.43 -37.10 2.46
N SER A 753 -12.25 -35.78 2.66
CA SER A 753 -12.06 -34.83 1.58
C SER A 753 -10.92 -35.27 0.66
N HIS A 754 -11.23 -35.31 -0.63
CA HIS A 754 -10.27 -35.58 -1.68
C HIS A 754 -10.61 -34.72 -2.89
N GLY A 755 -9.69 -34.71 -3.84
CA GLY A 755 -9.92 -34.14 -5.15
C GLY A 755 -9.32 -35.04 -6.21
N ASP A 756 -10.02 -35.07 -7.33
CA ASP A 756 -9.72 -35.93 -8.44
C ASP A 756 -9.47 -35.09 -9.67
N PHE A 757 -8.52 -35.54 -10.48
CA PHE A 757 -8.05 -34.81 -11.63
C PHE A 757 -7.69 -35.75 -12.76
N ILE A 758 -8.22 -35.47 -13.95
CA ILE A 758 -7.70 -35.99 -15.21
C ILE A 758 -7.26 -34.79 -16.04
N ASN A 759 -5.98 -34.79 -16.45
CA ASN A 759 -5.43 -33.74 -17.27
C ASN A 759 -6.17 -33.67 -18.62
N GLY A 760 -6.61 -32.47 -19.01
CA GLY A 760 -7.17 -32.20 -20.33
C GLY A 760 -6.60 -30.93 -20.95
N TRP A 761 -5.50 -30.39 -20.42
CA TRP A 761 -4.80 -29.30 -21.09
C TRP A 761 -4.37 -29.71 -22.49
N LEU A 762 -4.54 -28.80 -23.45
CA LEU A 762 -3.92 -28.98 -24.77
C LEU A 762 -2.39 -29.05 -24.61
N PRO A 763 -1.70 -29.97 -25.33
CA PRO A 763 -0.26 -30.16 -25.16
C PRO A 763 0.56 -28.86 -25.25
N GLU A 764 0.27 -28.00 -26.22
CA GLU A 764 0.98 -26.73 -26.39
C GLU A 764 0.70 -25.75 -25.24
N ALA A 765 -0.51 -25.77 -24.69
CA ALA A 765 -0.86 -24.95 -23.53
C ALA A 765 -0.18 -25.48 -22.26
N ALA A 766 -0.12 -26.79 -22.07
CA ALA A 766 0.60 -27.42 -20.97
C ALA A 766 2.10 -27.07 -21.00
N GLU A 767 2.73 -27.11 -22.18
CA GLU A 767 4.11 -26.66 -22.36
C GLU A 767 4.28 -25.16 -22.11
N ASN A 768 3.36 -24.33 -22.61
CA ASN A 768 3.36 -22.89 -22.35
C ASN A 768 3.24 -22.56 -20.86
N MET A 769 2.69 -23.47 -20.05
CA MET A 769 2.66 -23.33 -18.59
C MET A 769 4.09 -23.19 -18.05
N LEU A 770 5.06 -23.97 -18.55
CA LEU A 770 6.45 -23.95 -18.09
C LEU A 770 7.21 -22.66 -18.39
N LEU A 771 6.68 -21.80 -19.26
CA LEU A 771 7.28 -20.50 -19.56
C LEU A 771 7.25 -19.53 -18.35
N ALA A 772 6.51 -19.86 -17.29
CA ALA A 772 6.50 -19.14 -16.03
C ALA A 772 7.70 -19.54 -15.14
N ASN A 773 8.87 -18.99 -15.45
CA ASN A 773 10.14 -19.36 -14.80
C ASN A 773 10.55 -18.46 -13.61
N HIS A 774 9.72 -17.49 -13.22
CA HIS A 774 10.03 -16.57 -12.13
C HIS A 774 9.12 -16.81 -10.91
N LYS A 775 9.74 -17.05 -9.74
CA LYS A 775 9.12 -17.51 -8.48
C LYS A 775 7.89 -16.73 -7.98
N ARG A 776 7.62 -15.53 -8.50
CA ARG A 776 6.53 -14.65 -8.05
C ARG A 776 5.68 -14.10 -9.18
N ASP A 777 5.82 -14.63 -10.39
CA ASP A 777 5.10 -14.13 -11.55
C ASP A 777 3.85 -14.98 -11.78
N PHE A 778 2.70 -14.32 -11.78
CA PHE A 778 1.50 -14.87 -12.39
C PHE A 778 1.71 -14.92 -13.91
N LYS A 779 1.46 -16.08 -14.53
CA LYS A 779 1.53 -16.22 -15.99
C LYS A 779 0.25 -16.84 -16.50
N GLY A 780 -0.50 -16.07 -17.27
CA GLY A 780 -1.60 -16.62 -18.04
C GLY A 780 -1.09 -17.64 -19.06
N VAL A 781 -1.65 -18.84 -19.04
CA VAL A 781 -1.36 -19.88 -20.03
C VAL A 781 -2.17 -19.62 -21.29
N ASN A 782 -1.47 -19.27 -22.36
CA ASN A 782 -2.06 -19.16 -23.69
C ASN A 782 -1.87 -20.49 -24.44
N GLY A 783 -2.69 -20.72 -25.46
CA GLY A 783 -2.58 -21.90 -26.30
C GLY A 783 -3.32 -21.73 -27.63
N PRO A 784 -3.49 -22.83 -28.37
CA PRO A 784 -4.10 -22.83 -29.70
C PRO A 784 -5.51 -22.23 -29.74
N ASN A 785 -6.28 -22.39 -28.66
CA ASN A 785 -7.66 -21.93 -28.57
C ASN A 785 -7.81 -20.51 -28.02
N GLY A 786 -6.69 -19.81 -27.81
CA GLY A 786 -6.67 -18.40 -27.43
C GLY A 786 -5.88 -18.11 -26.16
N LYS A 787 -6.08 -16.88 -25.68
CA LYS A 787 -5.35 -16.36 -24.52
C LYS A 787 -5.97 -16.83 -23.22
N TYR A 788 -5.16 -16.78 -22.17
CA TYR A 788 -5.60 -16.96 -20.79
C TYR A 788 -6.84 -16.13 -20.46
N ASN A 789 -7.84 -16.76 -19.84
CA ASN A 789 -9.08 -16.15 -19.38
C ASN A 789 -9.95 -15.52 -20.49
N ALA A 790 -9.80 -15.97 -21.74
CA ALA A 790 -10.68 -15.59 -22.84
C ALA A 790 -12.12 -16.16 -22.69
N GLY A 791 -12.35 -17.03 -21.71
CA GLY A 791 -13.61 -17.72 -21.47
C GLY A 791 -13.65 -19.10 -22.14
N PRO A 792 -14.63 -19.93 -21.77
CA PRO A 792 -14.86 -21.21 -22.44
C PRO A 792 -15.28 -21.01 -23.90
N LEU A 793 -14.91 -21.95 -24.78
CA LEU A 793 -15.26 -21.89 -26.20
C LEU A 793 -16.73 -22.25 -26.46
N CYS A 794 -17.30 -23.09 -25.60
CA CYS A 794 -18.70 -23.48 -25.67
C CYS A 794 -19.55 -22.55 -24.79
N LYS A 795 -20.84 -22.43 -25.11
CA LYS A 795 -21.78 -21.71 -24.25
C LYS A 795 -22.25 -22.64 -23.13
N ASP A 796 -22.67 -22.06 -22.01
CA ASP A 796 -23.15 -22.83 -20.85
C ASP A 796 -24.32 -23.78 -21.20
N GLU A 797 -25.14 -23.45 -22.19
CA GLU A 797 -26.28 -24.27 -22.66
C GLU A 797 -25.83 -25.57 -23.38
N ASP A 798 -24.61 -25.59 -23.91
CA ASP A 798 -24.05 -26.72 -24.65
C ASP A 798 -23.40 -27.76 -23.72
N ILE A 799 -23.09 -27.36 -22.47
CA ILE A 799 -22.39 -28.19 -21.48
C ILE A 799 -23.40 -29.05 -20.73
N LYS A 800 -23.31 -30.38 -20.89
CA LYS A 800 -24.28 -31.34 -20.32
C LYS A 800 -23.58 -32.59 -19.80
N ASP A 801 -24.26 -33.31 -18.91
CA ASP A 801 -23.86 -34.68 -18.56
C ASP A 801 -23.81 -35.54 -19.83
N ALA A 802 -22.63 -36.08 -20.16
CA ALA A 802 -22.40 -36.89 -21.36
C ALA A 802 -23.05 -38.28 -21.29
N ASP A 803 -23.53 -38.71 -20.11
CA ASP A 803 -24.16 -40.01 -19.90
C ASP A 803 -25.40 -39.92 -18.99
N PRO A 804 -26.41 -39.11 -19.36
CA PRO A 804 -27.48 -38.71 -18.44
C PRO A 804 -28.41 -39.86 -18.01
N GLU A 805 -28.40 -40.99 -18.72
CA GLU A 805 -29.28 -42.14 -18.46
C GLU A 805 -28.75 -43.09 -17.36
N HIS A 806 -27.48 -42.96 -16.96
CA HIS A 806 -26.87 -43.83 -15.96
C HIS A 806 -26.35 -43.05 -14.75
N GLY A 807 -26.31 -43.72 -13.60
CA GLY A 807 -25.96 -43.12 -12.31
C GLY A 807 -27.11 -42.31 -11.71
N THR A 808 -26.78 -41.53 -10.68
CA THR A 808 -27.74 -40.70 -9.96
C THR A 808 -27.11 -39.39 -9.54
N SER A 809 -27.91 -38.31 -9.59
CA SER A 809 -27.61 -37.01 -8.97
C SER A 809 -28.32 -36.85 -7.60
N ASP A 810 -29.05 -37.88 -7.16
CA ASP A 810 -29.73 -37.94 -5.87
C ASP A 810 -28.80 -38.51 -4.79
N TYR A 811 -28.66 -37.77 -3.70
CA TYR A 811 -27.76 -38.12 -2.60
C TYR A 811 -28.17 -39.39 -1.85
N ALA A 812 -29.46 -39.57 -1.58
CA ALA A 812 -29.95 -40.73 -0.83
C ALA A 812 -29.74 -42.01 -1.63
N LYS A 813 -30.07 -41.99 -2.92
CA LYS A 813 -29.79 -43.09 -3.84
C LYS A 813 -28.29 -43.37 -3.97
N SER A 814 -27.45 -42.33 -4.03
CA SER A 814 -25.99 -42.52 -4.06
C SER A 814 -25.47 -43.19 -2.79
N LYS A 815 -26.04 -42.90 -1.62
CA LYS A 815 -25.67 -43.56 -0.36
C LYS A 815 -26.06 -45.04 -0.29
N GLU A 816 -27.19 -45.44 -0.88
CA GLU A 816 -27.60 -46.85 -0.93
C GLU A 816 -26.58 -47.73 -1.66
N HIS A 817 -25.80 -47.17 -2.58
CA HIS A 817 -24.73 -47.88 -3.28
C HIS A 817 -23.42 -48.01 -2.48
N LEU A 818 -23.29 -47.28 -1.36
CA LEU A 818 -22.10 -47.27 -0.49
C LEU A 818 -22.26 -48.10 0.79
N MET A 819 -23.51 -48.51 1.11
CA MET A 819 -23.85 -49.43 2.21
C MET A 819 -23.91 -50.86 1.70
#